data_AF-A0A2N6DIP5-F1
#
_entry.id   AF-A0A2N6DIP5-F1
#
_cell.length_a   1.000
_cell.length_b   1.000
_cell.length_c   1.000
_cell.angle_alpha   90.00
_cell.angle_beta   90.00
_cell.angle_gamma   90.00
#
_symmetry.space_group_name_H-M   'P 1'
#
loop_
_entity.id
_entity.type
_entity.pdbx_description
1 polymer ?
#
loop_
_entity_poly.entity_id
_entity_poly.type
_entity_poly.pdbx_seq_one_letter_code
_entity_poly.pdbx_strand_id
1 'polypeptide(L)'
;MKKLINKKLLAASALILSIFFFYATSAYSGQISQMQVKNLFPKVEQLEGGSELWLNTGVRSKKEDNHTVFSTTYSYYSGKSKKMMNIVRKGQYETNIALYSFNNFVDASMYFRELTKDAPKNRSQQVKFGERGLFFLYPKSGYINDADFYLVYINKTFVVWMHANDGFALMDIANPLNEALEQYIVDNTEMYLIKKLTIEAYAEGFELQTKQLEFTTDYPASIKVSGKVFSKDINPLAVATVNILETGDSVYTDKDGYFEHTILLDGIDDIELAANFYLELDKAEQMTRFKGGLLKSSLKYNKDGKTRDQIWNLETAGKNIFGTAYVKTSDGNKPYPIKGNIDKDGGVTLTLDCRRAGSDFGCEQVFKGRLKNDGVEGEWSGTGGGGVFTADSDGYRRVERKIFLTDKTAQIKTFAVDFNGMLLKSADNLLNIGAGMDSNAMIFVKPKREALNLDPMKTISAKLVLTHLPDNQTGTLSVFTYGIRHEGTKAFLNNSRYAVQLYKNEEPYKLHIDITDLLTETEEAFVIGGVPEAGSYGNHVFSTDTSQYETLKPYILVTEYSKSKEEVKTERPFVFFNCAKKSEDNIGDRNRPGKDGEPDYCFDTVFSYPGKSLTGFELEITGISKRKYNTNPLDIYPLVGLISNNKFLNDNKGNVLYTFEKSSQKIQVCINGTYVPKKDDRISYKYYINGRPYEGFVQ
;
A
#
# COMPACT_ATOMS: atom_id res chain seq x y z
N MET A 1 21.69 33.81 62.94
CA MET A 1 22.53 34.28 61.82
C MET A 1 22.92 33.08 60.98
N LYS A 2 22.47 33.04 59.71
CA LYS A 2 22.99 32.31 58.52
C LYS A 2 23.31 30.81 58.68
N LYS A 3 22.53 29.92 58.05
CA LYS A 3 22.71 29.35 56.66
C LYS A 3 23.98 28.47 56.61
N LEU A 4 24.01 27.22 56.14
CA LEU A 4 23.43 26.62 54.93
C LEU A 4 23.83 25.10 54.91
N ILE A 5 23.11 24.27 54.13
CA ILE A 5 23.51 22.92 53.64
C ILE A 5 23.34 21.79 54.68
N ASN A 6 22.31 20.94 54.61
CA ASN A 6 22.17 19.89 53.58
C ASN A 6 20.70 19.44 53.44
N LYS A 7 19.98 20.04 52.48
CA LYS A 7 18.76 19.47 51.87
C LYS A 7 19.16 19.07 50.44
N LYS A 8 19.73 17.88 50.25
CA LYS A 8 20.05 17.34 48.92
C LYS A 8 19.76 15.85 48.72
N LEU A 9 19.18 15.15 49.70
CA LEU A 9 18.91 13.72 49.56
C LEU A 9 17.44 13.32 49.38
N LEU A 10 16.50 14.27 49.31
CA LEU A 10 15.06 14.01 49.19
C LEU A 10 14.40 14.58 47.92
N ALA A 11 15.20 15.04 46.95
CA ALA A 11 14.72 15.51 45.65
C ALA A 11 15.14 14.62 44.46
N ALA A 12 15.84 13.51 44.71
CA ALA A 12 16.38 12.65 43.65
C ALA A 12 15.47 11.46 43.27
N SER A 13 14.37 11.24 43.98
CA SER A 13 13.51 10.05 43.79
C SER A 13 12.13 10.36 43.21
N ALA A 14 11.88 11.62 42.82
CA ALA A 14 10.60 12.09 42.27
C ALA A 14 10.71 12.68 40.84
N LEU A 15 11.82 12.43 40.13
CA LEU A 15 12.07 12.96 38.78
C LEU A 15 12.50 11.88 37.78
N ILE A 16 11.96 10.67 37.88
CA ILE A 16 12.19 9.59 36.89
C ILE A 16 10.87 9.07 36.29
N LEU A 17 9.73 9.64 36.66
CA LEU A 17 8.41 9.13 36.25
C LEU A 17 7.50 10.23 35.69
N SER A 18 7.87 10.84 34.55
CA SER A 18 6.92 11.45 33.58
C SER A 18 7.62 12.28 32.50
N ILE A 19 8.63 11.73 31.82
CA ILE A 19 9.03 12.16 30.46
C ILE A 19 9.31 10.89 29.64
N PHE A 20 8.31 10.01 29.55
CA PHE A 20 8.07 9.28 28.31
C PHE A 20 7.12 10.14 27.49
N PHE A 21 7.61 11.31 27.09
CA PHE A 21 7.07 11.92 25.88
C PHE A 21 7.40 10.93 24.77
N PHE A 22 6.36 10.39 24.15
CA PHE A 22 6.44 9.90 22.80
C PHE A 22 7.25 10.94 22.02
N TYR A 23 8.51 10.63 21.71
CA TYR A 23 9.15 11.21 20.55
C TYR A 23 8.40 10.61 19.37
N ALA A 24 7.27 11.23 19.02
CA ALA A 24 6.98 11.37 17.61
C ALA A 24 8.25 12.02 17.04
N THR A 25 9.02 11.24 16.29
CA THR A 25 10.05 11.77 15.42
C THR A 25 9.32 12.57 14.35
N SER A 26 8.90 13.78 14.72
CA SER A 26 8.68 14.86 13.78
C SER A 26 9.96 14.94 12.97
N ALA A 27 9.84 14.82 11.65
CA ALA A 27 10.92 15.17 10.74
C ALA A 27 11.57 16.47 11.23
N TYR A 28 12.88 16.44 11.45
CA TYR A 28 13.66 17.61 11.83
C TYR A 28 13.79 18.53 10.59
N SER A 29 12.68 19.13 10.14
CA SER A 29 12.73 20.35 9.33
C SER A 29 12.67 21.51 10.30
N GLY A 30 13.74 22.31 10.38
CA GLY A 30 13.64 23.61 11.06
C GLY A 30 12.44 24.36 10.46
N GLN A 31 11.44 24.70 11.28
CA GLN A 31 10.28 25.42 10.78
C GLN A 31 10.74 26.81 10.32
N ILE A 32 10.78 27.02 9.01
CA ILE A 32 11.01 28.32 8.40
C ILE A 32 9.89 29.26 8.89
N SER A 33 10.26 30.32 9.61
CA SER A 33 9.28 31.26 10.17
C SER A 33 8.55 31.98 9.04
N GLN A 34 7.22 31.85 8.98
CA GLN A 34 6.39 32.53 7.97
C GLN A 34 6.59 34.05 7.97
N MET A 35 6.90 34.64 9.13
CA MET A 35 7.15 36.08 9.25
C MET A 35 8.49 36.48 8.61
N GLN A 36 9.51 35.62 8.67
CA GLN A 36 10.80 35.86 8.03
C GLN A 36 10.67 35.75 6.50
N VAL A 37 9.94 34.76 5.99
CA VAL A 37 9.72 34.60 4.53
C VAL A 37 8.93 35.77 3.94
N LYS A 38 7.93 36.29 4.67
CA LYS A 38 7.19 37.49 4.23
C LYS A 38 8.07 38.73 4.12
N ASN A 39 9.13 38.83 4.92
CA ASN A 39 10.07 39.95 4.88
C ASN A 39 11.09 39.87 3.74
N LEU A 40 11.16 38.75 3.01
CA LEU A 40 12.00 38.61 1.81
C LEU A 40 11.45 39.42 0.62
N PHE A 41 10.14 39.69 0.61
CA PHE A 41 9.52 40.49 -0.43
C PHE A 41 9.92 41.96 -0.28
N PRO A 42 10.39 42.63 -1.35
CA PRO A 42 10.84 44.01 -1.26
C PRO A 42 9.69 44.95 -0.91
N LYS A 43 9.94 45.93 -0.05
CA LYS A 43 8.95 46.97 0.26
C LYS A 43 8.89 47.97 -0.89
N VAL A 44 7.70 48.52 -1.17
CA VAL A 44 7.52 49.52 -2.24
C VAL A 44 8.41 50.76 -2.06
N GLU A 45 8.76 51.09 -0.82
CA GLU A 45 9.68 52.19 -0.47
C GLU A 45 11.14 51.95 -0.94
N GLN A 46 11.50 50.69 -1.16
CA GLN A 46 12.86 50.26 -1.54
C GLN A 46 13.02 50.12 -3.07
N LEU A 47 11.94 50.26 -3.84
CA LEU A 47 11.95 50.18 -5.30
C LEU A 47 12.25 51.54 -5.93
N GLU A 48 12.82 51.57 -7.15
CA GLU A 48 13.13 52.82 -7.87
C GLU A 48 11.84 53.64 -8.07
N GLY A 49 11.79 54.84 -7.49
CA GLY A 49 10.61 55.72 -7.49
C GLY A 49 9.70 55.61 -6.27
N GLY A 50 9.97 54.67 -5.36
CA GLY A 50 9.31 54.56 -4.06
C GLY A 50 7.80 54.34 -4.10
N SER A 51 7.14 54.57 -2.96
CA SER A 51 5.68 54.45 -2.81
C SER A 51 4.87 55.45 -3.63
N GLU A 52 5.51 56.45 -4.24
CA GLU A 52 4.86 57.39 -5.16
C GLU A 52 4.51 56.73 -6.50
N LEU A 53 5.28 55.73 -6.93
CA LEU A 53 5.11 55.06 -8.22
C LEU A 53 4.72 53.59 -8.10
N TRP A 54 4.84 52.98 -6.92
CA TRP A 54 4.61 51.56 -6.69
C TRP A 54 3.50 51.30 -5.67
N LEU A 55 2.65 50.32 -5.99
CA LEU A 55 1.66 49.74 -5.09
C LEU A 55 1.85 48.23 -4.99
N ASN A 56 1.51 47.62 -3.85
CA ASN A 56 1.45 46.17 -3.73
C ASN A 56 0.16 45.70 -3.03
N THR A 57 -0.20 44.43 -3.24
CA THR A 57 -1.41 43.82 -2.66
C THR A 57 -1.22 43.31 -1.23
N GLY A 58 -0.01 43.42 -0.68
CA GLY A 58 0.43 42.71 0.52
C GLY A 58 0.69 41.22 0.27
N VAL A 59 1.58 40.64 1.08
CA VAL A 59 1.98 39.22 0.96
C VAL A 59 0.93 38.31 1.58
N ARG A 60 0.27 37.52 0.75
CA ARG A 60 -0.67 36.45 1.15
C ARG A 60 0.08 35.14 1.29
N SER A 61 -0.37 34.28 2.20
CA SER A 61 0.22 32.95 2.42
C SER A 61 -0.85 31.86 2.39
N LYS A 62 -0.60 30.75 1.69
CA LYS A 62 -1.45 29.56 1.64
C LYS A 62 -0.59 28.34 1.96
N LYS A 63 -1.04 27.51 2.91
CA LYS A 63 -0.36 26.27 3.28
C LYS A 63 -0.91 25.12 2.44
N GLU A 64 -0.01 24.33 1.86
CA GLU A 64 -0.30 23.10 1.11
C GLU A 64 0.45 21.91 1.77
N ASP A 65 0.23 20.69 1.28
CA ASP A 65 0.68 19.46 1.95
C ASP A 65 2.22 19.37 2.09
N ASN A 66 2.97 19.81 1.09
CA ASN A 66 4.44 19.74 1.05
C ASN A 66 5.15 21.11 1.02
N HIS A 67 4.41 22.23 0.95
CA HIS A 67 5.01 23.57 0.90
C HIS A 67 4.05 24.67 1.39
N THR A 68 4.59 25.88 1.58
CA THR A 68 3.80 27.10 1.80
C THR A 68 4.04 28.08 0.66
N VAL A 69 2.96 28.55 0.04
CA VAL A 69 2.99 29.56 -1.03
C VAL A 69 2.86 30.94 -0.43
N PHE A 70 3.75 31.85 -0.79
CA PHE A 70 3.69 33.27 -0.48
C PHE A 70 3.54 34.06 -1.78
N SER A 71 2.50 34.88 -1.92
CA SER A 71 2.21 35.57 -3.17
C SER A 71 1.86 37.04 -2.96
N THR A 72 2.29 37.88 -3.89
CA THR A 72 1.93 39.30 -3.95
C THR A 72 1.97 39.79 -5.41
N THR A 73 1.25 40.87 -5.68
CA THR A 73 1.33 41.61 -6.94
C THR A 73 1.88 43.00 -6.67
N TYR A 74 2.81 43.44 -7.51
CA TYR A 74 3.32 44.82 -7.55
C TYR A 74 2.80 45.50 -8.81
N SER A 75 2.25 46.70 -8.66
CA SER A 75 1.77 47.52 -9.78
C SER A 75 2.53 48.85 -9.79
N TYR A 76 3.03 49.23 -10.96
CA TYR A 76 3.76 50.47 -11.17
C TYR A 76 2.94 51.46 -12.00
N TYR A 77 2.98 52.74 -11.63
CA TYR A 77 2.26 53.81 -12.31
C TYR A 77 3.15 55.03 -12.52
N SER A 78 3.43 55.37 -13.78
CA SER A 78 4.14 56.57 -14.18
C SER A 78 3.47 57.24 -15.38
N GLY A 79 3.36 58.57 -15.34
CA GLY A 79 2.86 59.38 -16.45
C GLY A 79 3.83 59.52 -17.63
N LYS A 80 5.03 58.91 -17.58
CA LYS A 80 6.07 59.02 -18.61
C LYS A 80 6.60 57.62 -18.97
N SER A 81 6.57 57.27 -20.26
CA SER A 81 7.25 56.08 -20.77
C SER A 81 8.77 56.30 -20.81
N LYS A 82 9.56 55.40 -20.22
CA LYS A 82 11.03 55.47 -20.21
C LYS A 82 11.58 54.64 -21.37
N LYS A 83 12.48 55.20 -22.19
CA LYS A 83 13.14 54.47 -23.28
C LYS A 83 14.53 54.04 -22.81
N MET A 84 14.80 52.75 -22.79
CA MET A 84 16.11 52.18 -22.47
C MET A 84 16.58 51.30 -23.63
N MET A 85 17.78 51.56 -24.17
CA MET A 85 18.38 50.77 -25.27
C MET A 85 17.40 50.46 -26.44
N ASN A 86 16.64 51.47 -26.88
CA ASN A 86 15.60 51.37 -27.90
C ASN A 86 14.33 50.57 -27.57
N ILE A 87 14.17 50.10 -26.34
CA ILE A 87 12.96 49.47 -25.83
C ILE A 87 12.16 50.49 -25.01
N VAL A 88 10.85 50.57 -25.24
CA VAL A 88 9.94 51.47 -24.53
C VAL A 88 9.34 50.71 -23.35
N ARG A 89 9.74 51.07 -22.14
CA ARG A 89 9.15 50.56 -20.90
C ARG A 89 7.75 51.16 -20.74
N LYS A 90 6.78 50.32 -20.41
CA LYS A 90 5.39 50.76 -20.24
C LYS A 90 5.29 51.73 -19.07
N GLY A 91 4.46 52.77 -19.22
CA GLY A 91 4.19 53.71 -18.12
C GLY A 91 3.42 53.06 -16.97
N GLN A 92 2.73 51.95 -17.26
CA GLN A 92 2.03 51.13 -16.27
C GLN A 92 2.28 49.65 -16.56
N TYR A 93 2.61 48.89 -15.52
CA TYR A 93 2.83 47.44 -15.61
C TYR A 93 2.59 46.77 -14.27
N GLU A 94 2.42 45.46 -14.30
CA GLU A 94 2.19 44.63 -13.12
C GLU A 94 3.13 43.43 -13.11
N THR A 95 3.64 43.12 -11.92
CA THR A 95 4.50 41.98 -11.65
C THR A 95 3.87 41.12 -10.56
N ASN A 96 3.43 39.91 -10.95
CA ASN A 96 2.92 38.88 -10.05
C ASN A 96 4.06 37.99 -9.58
N ILE A 97 4.09 37.68 -8.29
CA ILE A 97 5.15 36.88 -7.69
C ILE A 97 4.54 35.84 -6.78
N ALA A 98 5.05 34.61 -6.90
CA ALA A 98 4.81 33.51 -5.99
C ALA A 98 6.16 32.92 -5.54
N LEU A 99 6.36 32.84 -4.24
CA LEU A 99 7.50 32.20 -3.60
C LEU A 99 6.99 30.96 -2.87
N TYR A 100 7.48 29.80 -3.27
CA TYR A 100 7.12 28.50 -2.75
C TYR A 100 8.22 28.05 -1.80
N SER A 101 7.88 27.91 -0.53
CA SER A 101 8.79 27.45 0.53
C SER A 101 8.52 25.97 0.82
N PHE A 102 9.46 25.11 0.45
CA PHE A 102 9.37 23.67 0.65
C PHE A 102 10.09 23.23 1.94
N ASN A 103 9.72 22.04 2.43
CA ASN A 103 10.38 21.42 3.58
C ASN A 103 11.72 20.74 3.22
N ASN A 104 11.91 20.39 1.95
CA ASN A 104 13.14 19.77 1.43
C ASN A 104 13.44 20.29 0.01
N PHE A 105 14.69 20.08 -0.44
CA PHE A 105 15.18 20.55 -1.74
C PHE A 105 14.64 19.73 -2.92
N VAL A 106 14.34 18.45 -2.72
CA VAL A 106 13.88 17.54 -3.78
C VAL A 106 12.52 17.99 -4.30
N ASP A 107 11.57 18.26 -3.40
CA ASP A 107 10.25 18.78 -3.74
C ASP A 107 10.36 20.14 -4.43
N ALA A 108 11.26 21.00 -3.98
CA ALA A 108 11.53 22.29 -4.61
C ALA A 108 12.06 22.10 -6.05
N SER A 109 13.01 21.19 -6.27
CA SER A 109 13.58 20.91 -7.60
C SER A 109 12.55 20.28 -8.54
N MET A 110 11.72 19.35 -8.04
CA MET A 110 10.60 18.79 -8.80
C MET A 110 9.60 19.87 -9.21
N TYR A 111 9.22 20.75 -8.28
CA TYR A 111 8.29 21.83 -8.56
C TYR A 111 8.86 22.88 -9.53
N PHE A 112 10.15 23.20 -9.42
CA PHE A 112 10.86 24.03 -10.40
C PHE A 112 10.80 23.41 -11.81
N ARG A 113 11.01 22.10 -11.93
CA ARG A 113 10.88 21.38 -13.22
C ARG A 113 9.44 21.45 -13.73
N GLU A 114 8.44 21.25 -12.87
CA GLU A 114 7.03 21.36 -13.23
C GLU A 114 6.67 22.75 -13.76
N LEU A 115 7.14 23.82 -13.11
CA LEU A 115 6.88 25.20 -13.55
C LEU A 115 7.61 25.58 -14.85
N THR A 116 8.65 24.84 -15.24
CA THR A 116 9.48 25.15 -16.41
C THR A 116 9.30 24.18 -17.57
N LYS A 117 8.59 23.06 -17.39
CA LYS A 117 8.43 22.01 -18.41
C LYS A 117 7.78 22.50 -19.71
N ASP A 118 6.83 23.42 -19.60
CA ASP A 118 6.05 23.94 -20.73
C ASP A 118 6.69 25.20 -21.34
N ALA A 119 7.89 25.60 -20.87
CA ALA A 119 8.56 26.78 -21.39
C ALA A 119 8.93 26.61 -22.88
N PRO A 120 8.64 27.60 -23.74
CA PRO A 120 8.90 27.52 -25.16
C PRO A 120 10.41 27.47 -25.45
N LYS A 121 10.89 26.34 -25.99
CA LYS A 121 12.34 26.06 -26.22
C LYS A 121 13.09 27.14 -27.04
N ASN A 122 12.41 27.80 -27.97
CA ASN A 122 13.03 28.82 -28.85
C ASN A 122 12.88 30.25 -28.29
N ARG A 123 12.27 30.40 -27.11
CA ARG A 123 11.98 31.69 -26.46
C ARG A 123 12.23 31.64 -24.96
N SER A 124 13.12 30.74 -24.56
CA SER A 124 13.58 30.58 -23.19
C SER A 124 15.10 30.76 -23.12
N GLN A 125 15.57 31.31 -22.01
CA GLN A 125 16.97 31.56 -21.74
C GLN A 125 17.27 31.24 -20.28
N GLN A 126 18.36 30.51 -20.05
CA GLN A 126 18.86 30.33 -18.70
C GLN A 126 19.45 31.65 -18.18
N VAL A 127 19.12 32.01 -16.95
CA VAL A 127 19.52 33.26 -16.31
C VAL A 127 20.18 33.00 -14.96
N LYS A 128 21.05 33.91 -14.54
CA LYS A 128 21.80 33.83 -13.28
C LYS A 128 20.97 34.36 -12.10
N PHE A 129 19.79 33.79 -11.90
CA PHE A 129 18.97 33.99 -10.70
C PHE A 129 18.89 32.67 -9.94
N GLY A 130 19.10 32.74 -8.62
CA GLY A 130 19.24 31.57 -7.78
C GLY A 130 20.37 30.63 -8.24
N GLU A 131 20.27 29.37 -7.84
CA GLU A 131 21.15 28.29 -8.29
C GLU A 131 20.85 27.92 -9.75
N ARG A 132 19.57 27.98 -10.13
CA ARG A 132 19.08 27.74 -11.49
C ARG A 132 17.90 28.65 -11.78
N GLY A 133 17.94 29.36 -12.91
CA GLY A 133 16.85 30.24 -13.36
C GLY A 133 16.54 30.07 -14.84
N LEU A 134 15.26 30.12 -15.20
CA LEU A 134 14.76 30.12 -16.57
C LEU A 134 13.86 31.35 -16.79
N PHE A 135 14.26 32.17 -17.75
CA PHE A 135 13.45 33.26 -18.27
C PHE A 135 12.80 32.83 -19.58
N PHE A 136 11.52 33.11 -19.78
CA PHE A 136 10.83 32.82 -21.03
C PHE A 136 9.69 33.80 -21.29
N LEU A 137 9.27 33.91 -22.55
CA LEU A 137 8.22 34.84 -22.96
C LEU A 137 7.17 34.20 -23.88
N TYR A 138 5.93 34.70 -23.75
CA TYR A 138 4.79 34.40 -24.61
C TYR A 138 4.32 35.68 -25.31
N PRO A 139 4.52 35.84 -26.62
CA PRO A 139 4.09 37.05 -27.32
C PRO A 139 2.56 37.08 -27.45
N LYS A 140 1.98 38.25 -27.20
CA LYS A 140 0.55 38.53 -27.42
C LYS A 140 0.27 39.03 -28.83
N SER A 141 1.27 39.63 -29.47
CA SER A 141 1.20 40.08 -30.85
C SER A 141 2.56 39.94 -31.57
N GLY A 142 2.61 40.27 -32.87
CA GLY A 142 3.84 40.24 -33.65
C GLY A 142 4.87 41.32 -33.26
N TYR A 143 4.56 42.15 -32.27
CA TYR A 143 5.43 43.23 -31.78
C TYR A 143 6.18 42.77 -30.52
N ILE A 144 7.52 42.89 -30.51
CA ILE A 144 8.38 42.29 -29.46
C ILE A 144 8.15 42.86 -28.05
N ASN A 145 7.54 44.05 -27.93
CA ASN A 145 7.24 44.71 -26.66
C ASN A 145 5.85 44.36 -26.08
N ASP A 146 5.11 43.47 -26.75
CA ASP A 146 3.79 43.03 -26.31
C ASP A 146 3.78 41.52 -26.10
N ALA A 147 4.35 41.13 -24.96
CA ALA A 147 4.49 39.74 -24.51
C ALA A 147 4.25 39.64 -23.00
N ASP A 148 3.87 38.46 -22.55
CA ASP A 148 3.99 38.07 -21.15
C ASP A 148 5.39 37.50 -20.91
N PHE A 149 6.05 37.96 -19.87
CA PHE A 149 7.38 37.54 -19.46
C PHE A 149 7.28 36.76 -18.16
N TYR A 150 8.05 35.68 -18.09
CA TYR A 150 8.11 34.79 -16.95
C TYR A 150 9.55 34.59 -16.51
N LEU A 151 9.75 34.54 -15.21
CA LEU A 151 11.02 34.16 -14.59
C LEU A 151 10.72 33.13 -13.51
N VAL A 152 11.33 31.95 -13.64
CA VAL A 152 11.27 30.90 -12.62
C VAL A 152 12.68 30.59 -12.17
N TYR A 153 12.96 30.63 -10.88
CA TYR A 153 14.26 30.23 -10.34
C TYR A 153 14.13 29.47 -9.03
N ILE A 154 15.14 28.67 -8.72
CA ILE A 154 15.24 27.89 -7.48
C ILE A 154 16.49 28.32 -6.70
N ASN A 155 16.34 28.42 -5.39
CA ASN A 155 17.43 28.63 -4.45
C ASN A 155 17.20 27.76 -3.21
N LYS A 156 17.93 26.65 -3.08
CA LYS A 156 17.69 25.63 -2.05
C LYS A 156 16.21 25.22 -2.02
N THR A 157 15.53 25.32 -0.87
CA THR A 157 14.14 24.90 -0.70
C THR A 157 13.12 25.96 -1.16
N PHE A 158 13.57 27.06 -1.78
CA PHE A 158 12.69 28.10 -2.31
C PHE A 158 12.61 28.02 -3.83
N VAL A 159 11.38 27.96 -4.36
CA VAL A 159 11.11 28.16 -5.78
C VAL A 159 10.41 29.49 -5.94
N VAL A 160 10.87 30.33 -6.85
CA VAL A 160 10.25 31.63 -7.15
C VAL A 160 9.72 31.58 -8.56
N TRP A 161 8.45 31.98 -8.70
CA TRP A 161 7.78 32.20 -9.97
C TRP A 161 7.38 33.66 -10.07
N MET A 162 7.69 34.28 -11.19
CA MET A 162 7.31 35.64 -11.50
C MET A 162 6.70 35.74 -12.88
N HIS A 163 5.70 36.61 -13.01
CA HIS A 163 5.04 36.95 -14.27
C HIS A 163 4.86 38.45 -14.36
N ALA A 164 5.24 39.05 -15.49
CA ALA A 164 4.96 40.45 -15.77
C ALA A 164 4.59 40.67 -17.24
N ASN A 165 3.88 41.77 -17.49
CA ASN A 165 3.53 42.22 -18.85
C ASN A 165 4.59 43.17 -19.46
N ASP A 166 5.74 43.33 -18.80
CA ASP A 166 6.94 44.05 -19.24
C ASP A 166 8.18 43.32 -18.70
N GLY A 167 9.15 42.97 -19.57
CA GLY A 167 10.32 42.18 -19.19
C GLY A 167 11.30 42.92 -18.27
N PHE A 168 11.35 44.26 -18.34
CA PHE A 168 12.19 45.05 -17.43
C PHE A 168 11.59 45.11 -16.03
N ALA A 169 10.26 45.07 -15.92
CA ALA A 169 9.54 45.08 -14.64
C ALA A 169 9.80 43.86 -13.78
N LEU A 170 10.16 42.71 -14.38
CA LEU A 170 10.57 41.52 -13.62
C LEU A 170 11.86 41.79 -12.83
N MET A 171 12.82 42.48 -13.44
CA MET A 171 14.16 42.64 -12.87
C MET A 171 14.16 43.58 -11.66
N ASP A 172 13.29 44.58 -11.65
CA ASP A 172 13.15 45.52 -10.53
C ASP A 172 12.75 44.81 -9.23
N ILE A 173 12.08 43.66 -9.32
CA ILE A 173 11.66 42.87 -8.16
C ILE A 173 12.49 41.60 -7.96
N ALA A 174 12.93 40.96 -9.05
CA ALA A 174 13.73 39.73 -8.99
C ALA A 174 15.08 39.94 -8.31
N ASN A 175 15.77 41.05 -8.59
CA ASN A 175 17.07 41.36 -7.99
C ASN A 175 17.01 41.45 -6.45
N PRO A 176 16.21 42.37 -5.85
CA PRO A 176 16.17 42.50 -4.40
C PRO A 176 15.60 41.24 -3.71
N LEU A 177 14.69 40.51 -4.34
CA LEU A 177 14.17 39.25 -3.78
C LEU A 177 15.25 38.15 -3.77
N ASN A 178 16.03 38.02 -4.85
CA ASN A 178 17.12 37.04 -4.92
C ASN A 178 18.23 37.37 -3.91
N GLU A 179 18.63 38.63 -3.78
CA GLU A 179 19.60 39.07 -2.77
C GLU A 179 19.11 38.77 -1.34
N ALA A 180 17.84 39.05 -1.05
CA ALA A 180 17.25 38.75 0.26
C ALA A 180 17.21 37.23 0.55
N LEU A 181 16.93 36.41 -0.47
CA LEU A 181 16.96 34.94 -0.36
C LEU A 181 18.36 34.41 -0.12
N GLU A 182 19.36 34.90 -0.87
CA GLU A 182 20.76 34.52 -0.70
C GLU A 182 21.26 34.89 0.70
N GLN A 183 20.99 36.11 1.17
CA GLN A 183 21.34 36.53 2.51
C GLN A 183 20.64 35.68 3.57
N TYR A 184 19.35 35.36 3.40
CA TYR A 184 18.61 34.50 4.31
C TYR A 184 19.20 33.10 4.41
N ILE A 185 19.63 32.50 3.29
CA ILE A 185 20.25 31.18 3.26
C ILE A 185 21.62 31.21 3.95
N VAL A 186 22.42 32.25 3.70
CA VAL A 186 23.72 32.46 4.37
C VAL A 186 23.54 32.62 5.89
N ASP A 187 22.58 33.43 6.32
CA ASP A 187 22.29 33.68 7.74
C ASP A 187 21.74 32.43 8.46
N ASN A 188 21.26 31.44 7.72
CA ASN A 188 20.67 30.19 8.24
C ASN A 188 21.38 28.95 7.68
N THR A 189 22.69 29.03 7.43
CA THR A 189 23.48 27.98 6.76
C THR A 189 23.33 26.59 7.40
N GLU A 190 23.16 26.49 8.72
CA GLU A 190 22.92 25.21 9.44
C GLU A 190 21.65 24.48 8.99
N MET A 191 20.64 25.19 8.47
CA MET A 191 19.39 24.60 7.96
C MET A 191 19.53 24.06 6.53
N TYR A 192 20.52 24.50 5.76
CA TYR A 192 20.61 24.25 4.31
C TYR A 192 21.81 23.39 3.89
N LEU A 193 22.70 23.05 4.82
CA LEU A 193 23.78 22.08 4.60
C LEU A 193 23.31 20.68 5.01
N ILE A 194 22.79 19.90 4.05
CA ILE A 194 22.61 18.46 4.28
C ILE A 194 24.01 17.83 4.24
N LYS A 195 24.56 17.48 5.41
CA LYS A 195 25.81 16.71 5.55
C LYS A 195 25.59 15.29 6.08
N LYS A 196 24.33 14.91 6.23
CA LYS A 196 23.91 13.64 6.82
C LYS A 196 22.63 13.13 6.19
N LEU A 197 22.53 11.81 6.08
CA LEU A 197 21.36 11.04 5.67
C LEU A 197 20.99 10.08 6.79
N THR A 198 19.72 10.10 7.20
CA THR A 198 19.17 9.21 8.21
C THR A 198 18.40 8.11 7.51
N ILE A 199 18.84 6.88 7.72
CA ILE A 199 18.26 5.69 7.11
C ILE A 199 17.70 4.79 8.20
N GLU A 200 16.48 4.35 8.00
CA GLU A 200 15.76 3.46 8.89
C GLU A 200 15.48 2.13 8.18
N ALA A 201 15.71 1.01 8.86
CA ALA A 201 15.34 -0.31 8.37
C ALA A 201 14.32 -0.97 9.30
N TYR A 202 13.28 -1.54 8.70
CA TYR A 202 12.18 -2.22 9.37
C TYR A 202 11.87 -3.55 8.66
N ALA A 203 11.53 -4.57 9.46
CA ALA A 203 10.96 -5.82 8.98
C ALA A 203 9.92 -6.31 9.98
N GLU A 204 8.84 -6.93 9.50
CA GLU A 204 7.81 -7.53 10.36
C GLU A 204 8.43 -8.56 11.31
N GLY A 205 8.19 -8.46 12.63
CA GLY A 205 8.83 -9.33 13.62
C GLY A 205 10.10 -8.79 14.27
N PHE A 206 10.59 -7.62 13.84
CA PHE A 206 11.90 -7.09 14.22
C PHE A 206 11.84 -5.65 14.74
N GLU A 207 12.74 -5.31 15.65
CA GLU A 207 12.94 -3.94 16.12
C GLU A 207 13.51 -3.06 15.00
N LEU A 208 12.91 -1.88 14.84
CA LEU A 208 13.35 -0.86 13.91
C LEU A 208 14.75 -0.35 14.28
N GLN A 209 15.62 -0.24 13.27
CA GLN A 209 16.98 0.25 13.46
C GLN A 209 17.23 1.48 12.59
N THR A 210 17.77 2.54 13.20
CA THR A 210 18.12 3.78 12.51
C THR A 210 19.64 3.96 12.47
N LYS A 211 20.17 4.44 11.34
CA LYS A 211 21.56 4.83 11.15
C LYS A 211 21.65 6.20 10.51
N GLN A 212 22.70 6.94 10.87
CA GLN A 212 23.04 8.20 10.23
C GLN A 212 24.32 8.02 9.43
N LEU A 213 24.31 8.42 8.17
CA LEU A 213 25.45 8.40 7.26
C LEU A 213 25.83 9.84 6.94
N GLU A 214 27.06 10.21 7.28
CA GLU A 214 27.59 11.55 7.05
C GLU A 214 28.39 11.61 5.75
N PHE A 215 28.40 12.78 5.12
CA PHE A 215 29.21 13.04 3.93
C PHE A 215 29.80 14.46 3.95
N THR A 216 30.91 14.64 3.21
CA THR A 216 31.79 15.80 3.37
C THR A 216 31.60 16.89 2.32
N THR A 217 31.05 16.58 1.14
CA THR A 217 30.82 17.59 0.09
C THR A 217 29.60 18.44 0.39
N ASP A 218 29.71 19.74 0.15
CA ASP A 218 28.63 20.70 0.31
C ASP A 218 27.67 20.69 -0.90
N TYR A 219 28.03 20.01 -2.01
CA TYR A 219 27.28 20.00 -3.28
C TYR A 219 27.26 18.63 -3.98
N PRO A 220 26.56 17.61 -3.43
CA PRO A 220 26.41 16.32 -4.10
C PRO A 220 25.59 16.40 -5.41
N ALA A 221 26.09 15.79 -6.48
CA ALA A 221 25.39 15.50 -7.74
C ALA A 221 24.47 14.28 -7.60
N SER A 222 24.90 13.26 -6.88
CA SER A 222 24.03 12.15 -6.50
C SER A 222 24.49 11.55 -5.19
N ILE A 223 23.56 10.91 -4.47
CA ILE A 223 23.89 10.13 -3.29
C ILE A 223 23.34 8.73 -3.48
N LYS A 224 24.23 7.79 -3.75
CA LYS A 224 23.94 6.37 -3.85
C LYS A 224 24.08 5.73 -2.48
N VAL A 225 22.97 5.27 -1.92
CA VAL A 225 22.93 4.53 -0.66
C VAL A 225 22.75 3.05 -0.98
N SER A 226 23.63 2.19 -0.46
CA SER A 226 23.51 0.74 -0.63
C SER A 226 23.84 -0.04 0.63
N GLY A 227 23.40 -1.29 0.71
CA GLY A 227 23.77 -2.16 1.82
C GLY A 227 22.89 -3.38 1.94
N LYS A 228 22.96 -4.04 3.10
CA LYS A 228 22.20 -5.26 3.39
C LYS A 228 21.49 -5.19 4.74
N VAL A 229 20.28 -5.75 4.81
CA VAL A 229 19.52 -5.94 6.04
C VAL A 229 19.57 -7.42 6.43
N PHE A 230 20.06 -7.67 7.64
CA PHE A 230 20.16 -8.99 8.23
C PHE A 230 19.35 -9.07 9.52
N SER A 231 18.98 -10.28 9.91
CA SER A 231 18.72 -10.56 11.32
C SER A 231 20.02 -10.51 12.12
N LYS A 232 19.92 -10.42 13.46
CA LYS A 232 21.10 -10.52 14.34
C LYS A 232 21.90 -11.83 14.16
N ASP A 233 21.25 -12.88 13.66
CA ASP A 233 21.88 -14.17 13.31
C ASP A 233 22.49 -14.19 11.90
N ILE A 234 22.60 -13.02 11.25
CA ILE A 234 23.24 -12.81 9.94
C ILE A 234 22.48 -13.49 8.78
N ASN A 235 21.20 -13.84 9.00
CA ASN A 235 20.34 -14.29 7.91
C ASN A 235 19.82 -13.08 7.13
N PRO A 236 19.88 -13.08 5.79
CA PRO A 236 19.35 -11.99 4.99
C PRO A 236 17.84 -11.86 5.17
N LEU A 237 17.35 -10.64 5.35
CA LEU A 237 15.92 -10.35 5.46
C LEU A 237 15.41 -9.79 4.14
N ALA A 238 14.63 -10.58 3.41
CA ALA A 238 13.99 -10.18 2.16
C ALA A 238 12.73 -9.36 2.43
N VAL A 239 12.43 -8.38 1.57
CA VAL A 239 11.26 -7.48 1.68
C VAL A 239 11.27 -6.65 2.97
N ALA A 240 12.43 -6.45 3.59
CA ALA A 240 12.59 -5.45 4.64
C ALA A 240 12.50 -4.06 4.01
N THR A 241 11.79 -3.16 4.68
CA THR A 241 11.61 -1.77 4.24
C THR A 241 12.78 -0.94 4.73
N VAL A 242 13.46 -0.24 3.81
CA VAL A 242 14.50 0.73 4.13
C VAL A 242 14.02 2.12 3.73
N ASN A 243 13.82 2.97 4.72
CA ASN A 243 13.34 4.35 4.55
C ASN A 243 14.51 5.34 4.63
N ILE A 244 14.52 6.31 3.74
CA ILE A 244 15.43 7.45 3.77
C ILE A 244 14.64 8.65 4.27
N LEU A 245 14.90 9.09 5.49
CA LEU A 245 13.99 10.00 6.20
C LEU A 245 13.99 11.41 5.60
N GLU A 246 15.11 11.87 5.04
CA GLU A 246 15.23 13.21 4.44
C GLU A 246 14.51 13.32 3.09
N THR A 247 14.37 12.22 2.33
CA THR A 247 13.66 12.22 1.04
C THR A 247 12.25 11.64 1.13
N GLY A 248 11.96 10.86 2.17
CA GLY A 248 10.72 10.09 2.26
C GLY A 248 10.71 8.85 1.36
N ASP A 249 11.83 8.55 0.68
CA ASP A 249 11.95 7.40 -0.19
C ASP A 249 11.96 6.10 0.61
N SER A 250 11.37 5.05 0.05
CA SER A 250 11.33 3.72 0.64
C SER A 250 11.71 2.67 -0.38
N VAL A 251 12.67 1.80 -0.04
CA VAL A 251 13.13 0.70 -0.89
C VAL A 251 13.00 -0.62 -0.14
N TYR A 252 12.57 -1.67 -0.86
CA TYR A 252 12.51 -3.01 -0.31
C TYR A 252 13.79 -3.78 -0.60
N THR A 253 14.24 -4.57 0.38
CA THR A 253 15.37 -5.48 0.16
C THR A 253 15.00 -6.65 -0.75
N ASP A 254 15.97 -7.09 -1.54
CA ASP A 254 15.85 -8.29 -2.36
C ASP A 254 15.97 -9.59 -1.53
N LYS A 255 15.97 -10.73 -2.22
CA LYS A 255 16.10 -12.07 -1.60
C LYS A 255 17.38 -12.27 -0.77
N ASP A 256 18.42 -11.50 -1.06
CA ASP A 256 19.74 -11.56 -0.39
C ASP A 256 19.87 -10.46 0.68
N GLY A 257 18.74 -9.80 1.00
CA GLY A 257 18.66 -8.70 1.95
C GLY A 257 19.26 -7.41 1.44
N TYR A 258 19.60 -7.31 0.15
CA TYR A 258 20.30 -6.17 -0.43
C TYR A 258 19.34 -5.05 -0.83
N PHE A 259 19.76 -3.81 -0.60
CA PHE A 259 19.08 -2.61 -1.08
C PHE A 259 20.09 -1.66 -1.72
N GLU A 260 19.61 -0.91 -2.71
CA GLU A 260 20.31 0.18 -3.36
C GLU A 260 19.30 1.25 -3.76
N HIS A 261 19.62 2.51 -3.48
CA HIS A 261 18.84 3.65 -3.92
C HIS A 261 19.76 4.81 -4.27
N THR A 262 19.48 5.49 -5.37
CA THR A 262 20.25 6.67 -5.79
C THR A 262 19.36 7.89 -5.73
N ILE A 263 19.73 8.82 -4.86
CA ILE A 263 19.14 10.14 -4.77
C ILE A 263 19.86 11.03 -5.78
N LEU A 264 19.18 11.41 -6.85
CA LEU A 264 19.72 12.35 -7.82
C LEU A 264 19.56 13.77 -7.29
N LEU A 265 20.67 14.51 -7.27
CA LEU A 265 20.76 15.90 -6.86
C LEU A 265 21.36 16.72 -8.03
N ASP A 266 21.49 18.04 -7.87
CA ASP A 266 21.98 18.93 -8.94
C ASP A 266 23.38 19.50 -8.63
N GLY A 267 24.17 18.83 -7.78
CA GLY A 267 25.55 19.20 -7.46
C GLY A 267 26.59 18.68 -8.46
N ILE A 268 27.84 18.57 -8.01
CA ILE A 268 29.00 18.28 -8.88
C ILE A 268 29.65 16.92 -8.57
N ASP A 269 29.55 16.47 -7.31
CA ASP A 269 30.22 15.26 -6.84
C ASP A 269 29.22 14.12 -6.59
N ASP A 270 29.47 12.94 -7.17
CA ASP A 270 28.72 11.73 -6.81
C ASP A 270 29.22 11.16 -5.47
N ILE A 271 28.30 10.84 -4.56
CA ILE A 271 28.59 10.25 -3.25
C ILE A 271 28.05 8.83 -3.21
N GLU A 272 28.88 7.88 -2.78
CA GLU A 272 28.43 6.53 -2.43
C GLU A 272 28.52 6.31 -0.92
N LEU A 273 27.42 5.88 -0.32
CA LEU A 273 27.27 5.58 1.10
C LEU A 273 26.81 4.13 1.28
N ALA A 274 27.44 3.42 2.23
CA ALA A 274 27.14 2.03 2.50
C ALA A 274 26.63 1.82 3.94
N ALA A 275 25.51 1.13 4.12
CA ALA A 275 24.94 0.83 5.44
C ALA A 275 24.35 -0.59 5.53
N ASN A 276 24.94 -1.42 6.39
CA ASN A 276 24.35 -2.72 6.75
C ASN A 276 23.53 -2.62 8.04
N PHE A 277 22.35 -3.22 8.08
CA PHE A 277 21.47 -3.28 9.25
C PHE A 277 21.45 -4.69 9.83
N TYR A 278 21.37 -4.78 11.16
CA TYR A 278 21.27 -6.03 11.91
C TYR A 278 20.10 -5.89 12.85
N LEU A 279 18.93 -6.30 12.38
CA LEU A 279 17.69 -6.15 13.11
C LEU A 279 17.61 -7.22 14.22
N GLU A 280 17.33 -6.77 15.43
CA GLU A 280 17.04 -7.66 16.54
C GLU A 280 15.60 -8.14 16.41
N LEU A 281 15.39 -9.45 16.56
CA LEU A 281 14.04 -9.98 16.73
C LEU A 281 13.39 -9.27 17.92
N ASP A 282 12.19 -8.72 17.73
CA ASP A 282 11.46 -8.14 18.84
C ASP A 282 11.07 -9.29 19.79
N LYS A 283 11.81 -9.41 20.89
CA LYS A 283 11.57 -10.46 21.90
C LYS A 283 10.21 -10.30 22.57
N ALA A 284 9.56 -9.12 22.51
CA ALA A 284 8.19 -8.95 22.98
C ALA A 284 7.19 -9.65 22.04
N GLU A 285 7.49 -9.74 20.74
CA GLU A 285 6.67 -10.43 19.73
C GLU A 285 6.91 -11.95 19.70
N GLN A 286 8.10 -12.43 20.12
CA GLN A 286 8.34 -13.86 20.39
C GLN A 286 7.85 -14.34 21.77
N MET A 287 7.82 -13.48 22.80
CA MET A 287 7.34 -13.86 24.14
C MET A 287 5.81 -13.96 24.24
N THR A 288 5.05 -13.45 23.27
CA THR A 288 3.61 -13.72 23.14
C THR A 288 3.37 -15.03 22.39
N ARG A 289 3.71 -16.17 23.01
CA ARG A 289 3.21 -17.50 22.56
C ARG A 289 1.68 -17.54 22.47
N PHE A 290 1.01 -16.66 23.19
CA PHE A 290 -0.43 -16.46 23.12
C PHE A 290 -0.76 -15.50 21.98
N LYS A 291 -1.11 -16.04 20.80
CA LYS A 291 -1.53 -15.27 19.62
C LYS A 291 -3.00 -14.85 19.65
N GLY A 292 -3.63 -14.94 20.82
CA GLY A 292 -5.09 -14.99 20.89
C GLY A 292 -5.64 -16.27 20.26
N GLY A 293 -6.93 -16.31 20.02
CA GLY A 293 -7.62 -17.49 19.52
C GLY A 293 -9.01 -17.67 20.13
N LEU A 294 -9.74 -18.64 19.58
CA LEU A 294 -10.93 -19.15 20.22
C LEU A 294 -10.54 -20.14 21.31
N LEU A 295 -10.73 -19.75 22.56
CA LEU A 295 -10.50 -20.58 23.73
C LEU A 295 -11.82 -21.07 24.33
N LYS A 296 -11.86 -22.33 24.74
CA LYS A 296 -12.89 -22.81 25.64
C LYS A 296 -12.43 -22.58 27.07
N SER A 297 -13.17 -21.73 27.79
CA SER A 297 -12.90 -21.41 29.18
C SER A 297 -13.86 -22.14 30.11
N SER A 298 -13.35 -22.68 31.20
CA SER A 298 -14.13 -23.36 32.23
C SER A 298 -13.82 -22.74 33.58
N LEU A 299 -14.83 -22.15 34.23
CA LEU A 299 -14.70 -21.48 35.51
C LEU A 299 -15.28 -22.36 36.60
N LYS A 300 -14.49 -22.69 37.62
CA LYS A 300 -14.94 -23.43 38.80
C LYS A 300 -15.09 -22.48 39.98
N TYR A 301 -16.26 -22.47 40.63
CA TYR A 301 -16.56 -21.61 41.77
C TYR A 301 -16.02 -22.20 43.08
N ASN A 302 -15.39 -21.37 43.92
CA ASN A 302 -14.84 -21.82 45.21
C ASN A 302 -15.93 -22.20 46.23
N LYS A 303 -17.11 -21.57 46.17
CA LYS A 303 -18.15 -21.73 47.19
C LYS A 303 -18.94 -23.04 47.07
N ASP A 304 -19.24 -23.47 45.85
CA ASP A 304 -20.11 -24.64 45.59
C ASP A 304 -19.52 -25.64 44.60
N GLY A 305 -18.28 -25.41 44.11
CA GLY A 305 -17.59 -26.30 43.19
C GLY A 305 -18.23 -26.41 41.81
N LYS A 306 -19.29 -25.64 41.53
CA LYS A 306 -19.96 -25.66 40.22
C LYS A 306 -19.02 -25.14 39.15
N THR A 307 -19.24 -25.63 37.93
CA THR A 307 -18.47 -25.24 36.75
C THR A 307 -19.35 -24.49 35.76
N ARG A 308 -18.83 -23.41 35.21
CA ARG A 308 -19.46 -22.63 34.13
C ARG A 308 -18.52 -22.56 32.95
N ASP A 309 -18.98 -23.11 31.82
CA ASP A 309 -18.24 -23.04 30.56
C ASP A 309 -18.56 -21.75 29.80
N GLN A 310 -17.55 -21.24 29.11
CA GLN A 310 -17.57 -20.05 28.29
C GLN A 310 -16.67 -20.27 27.06
N ILE A 311 -16.85 -19.42 26.05
CA ILE A 311 -15.95 -19.37 24.90
C ILE A 311 -15.38 -17.97 24.82
N TRP A 312 -14.06 -17.84 24.76
CA TRP A 312 -13.38 -16.56 24.64
C TRP A 312 -12.76 -16.47 23.25
N ASN A 313 -13.09 -15.43 22.49
CA ASN A 313 -12.37 -15.07 21.28
C ASN A 313 -11.44 -13.91 21.63
N LEU A 314 -10.14 -14.18 21.74
CA LEU A 314 -9.14 -13.21 22.18
C LEU A 314 -8.21 -12.86 21.02
N GLU A 315 -7.80 -11.61 20.96
CA GLU A 315 -6.82 -11.06 20.02
C GLU A 315 -5.76 -10.29 20.81
N THR A 316 -4.57 -10.18 20.23
CA THR A 316 -3.42 -9.53 20.87
C THR A 316 -2.82 -8.46 19.99
N ALA A 317 -2.54 -7.29 20.55
CA ALA A 317 -1.74 -6.24 19.91
C ALA A 317 -0.58 -5.89 20.85
N GLY A 318 0.61 -6.43 20.54
CA GLY A 318 1.75 -6.42 21.46
C GLY A 318 1.38 -7.08 22.79
N LYS A 319 1.46 -6.34 23.90
CA LYS A 319 1.15 -6.83 25.26
C LYS A 319 -0.32 -6.76 25.63
N ASN A 320 -1.14 -6.09 24.83
CA ASN A 320 -2.56 -5.90 25.14
C ASN A 320 -3.38 -7.06 24.58
N ILE A 321 -4.33 -7.54 25.38
CA ILE A 321 -5.34 -8.53 24.97
C ILE A 321 -6.68 -7.81 24.87
N PHE A 322 -7.43 -8.09 23.82
CA PHE A 322 -8.80 -7.63 23.65
C PHE A 322 -9.63 -8.75 23.01
N GLY A 323 -10.95 -8.68 23.13
CA GLY A 323 -11.80 -9.73 22.58
C GLY A 323 -13.19 -9.77 23.18
N THR A 324 -13.87 -10.90 22.93
CA THR A 324 -15.24 -11.15 23.39
C THR A 324 -15.33 -12.51 24.08
N ALA A 325 -15.93 -12.51 25.27
CA ALA A 325 -16.31 -13.71 25.99
C ALA A 325 -17.79 -14.00 25.80
N TYR A 326 -18.10 -15.16 25.24
CA TYR A 326 -19.44 -15.68 25.05
C TYR A 326 -19.82 -16.53 26.25
N VAL A 327 -20.66 -15.97 27.12
CA VAL A 327 -21.10 -16.62 28.36
C VAL A 327 -22.43 -17.32 28.12
N LYS A 328 -22.50 -18.60 28.48
CA LYS A 328 -23.74 -19.39 28.35
C LYS A 328 -24.78 -18.92 29.36
N THR A 329 -25.96 -18.55 28.86
CA THR A 329 -27.15 -18.13 29.62
C THR A 329 -28.35 -19.02 29.28
N SER A 330 -29.50 -18.81 29.92
CA SER A 330 -30.76 -19.50 29.59
C SER A 330 -31.20 -19.29 28.13
N ASP A 331 -30.85 -18.12 27.56
CA ASP A 331 -31.28 -17.70 26.22
C ASP A 331 -30.20 -18.00 25.16
N GLY A 332 -29.20 -18.82 25.48
CA GLY A 332 -28.04 -19.09 24.65
C GLY A 332 -26.77 -18.34 25.08
N ASN A 333 -25.79 -18.23 24.19
CA ASN A 333 -24.51 -17.56 24.47
C ASN A 333 -24.64 -16.05 24.29
N LYS A 334 -24.31 -15.27 25.33
CA LYS A 334 -24.30 -13.81 25.27
C LYS A 334 -22.86 -13.27 25.20
N PRO A 335 -22.55 -12.34 24.27
CA PRO A 335 -21.22 -11.75 24.15
C PRO A 335 -20.98 -10.68 25.21
N TYR A 336 -19.78 -10.66 25.78
CA TYR A 336 -19.31 -9.68 26.75
C TYR A 336 -17.87 -9.25 26.40
N PRO A 337 -17.54 -7.95 26.39
CA PRO A 337 -16.18 -7.50 26.15
C PRO A 337 -15.21 -8.05 27.21
N ILE A 338 -14.05 -8.53 26.76
CA ILE A 338 -12.95 -8.95 27.62
C ILE A 338 -11.66 -8.29 27.13
N LYS A 339 -10.88 -7.72 28.05
CA LYS A 339 -9.64 -7.01 27.73
C LYS A 339 -8.60 -7.24 28.82
N GLY A 340 -7.34 -7.02 28.52
CA GLY A 340 -6.29 -7.30 29.49
C GLY A 340 -4.90 -7.09 28.94
N ASN A 341 -3.92 -7.67 29.62
CA ASN A 341 -2.52 -7.56 29.26
C ASN A 341 -1.70 -8.80 29.66
N ILE A 342 -0.58 -8.96 28.96
CA ILE A 342 0.47 -9.95 29.24
C ILE A 342 1.68 -9.21 29.79
N ASP A 343 2.16 -9.63 30.96
CA ASP A 343 3.39 -9.11 31.55
C ASP A 343 4.64 -9.76 30.95
N LYS A 344 5.83 -9.26 31.32
CA LYS A 344 7.11 -9.76 30.79
C LYS A 344 7.43 -11.20 31.23
N ASP A 345 6.78 -11.70 32.28
CA ASP A 345 7.04 -13.00 32.90
C ASP A 345 5.97 -14.04 32.50
N GLY A 346 5.08 -13.71 31.56
CA GLY A 346 4.00 -14.59 31.06
C GLY A 346 2.77 -14.66 31.97
N GLY A 347 2.65 -13.76 32.94
CA GLY A 347 1.44 -13.50 33.69
C GLY A 347 0.40 -12.78 32.83
N VAL A 348 -0.86 -13.21 32.97
CA VAL A 348 -1.99 -12.71 32.19
C VAL A 348 -3.02 -12.14 33.15
N THR A 349 -3.45 -10.91 32.90
CA THR A 349 -4.61 -10.32 33.58
C THR A 349 -5.67 -9.98 32.54
N LEU A 350 -6.87 -10.56 32.65
CA LEU A 350 -8.03 -10.23 31.83
C LEU A 350 -9.14 -9.69 32.71
N THR A 351 -9.91 -8.76 32.18
CA THR A 351 -11.09 -8.16 32.78
C THR A 351 -12.24 -8.31 31.81
N LEU A 352 -13.29 -8.98 32.26
CA LEU A 352 -14.56 -9.13 31.56
C LEU A 352 -15.57 -8.14 32.10
N ASP A 353 -16.11 -7.32 31.21
CA ASP A 353 -17.18 -6.39 31.52
C ASP A 353 -18.53 -7.07 31.31
N CYS A 354 -19.17 -7.50 32.39
CA CYS A 354 -20.45 -8.22 32.34
C CYS A 354 -21.66 -7.30 32.44
N ARG A 355 -21.49 -5.99 32.26
CA ARG A 355 -22.60 -5.04 32.27
C ARG A 355 -23.60 -5.37 31.16
N ARG A 356 -24.90 -5.32 31.49
CA ARG A 356 -25.96 -5.33 30.47
C ARG A 356 -26.02 -3.96 29.83
N ALA A 357 -26.28 -3.88 28.52
CA ALA A 357 -26.59 -2.62 27.86
C ALA A 357 -27.79 -1.94 28.56
N GLY A 358 -27.62 -0.68 28.98
CA GLY A 358 -28.64 0.09 29.71
C GLY A 358 -28.70 -0.12 31.23
N SER A 359 -27.70 -0.77 31.84
CA SER A 359 -27.63 -0.98 33.29
C SER A 359 -26.53 -0.16 33.95
N ASP A 360 -26.89 0.60 35.00
CA ASP A 360 -25.95 1.39 35.82
C ASP A 360 -25.15 0.56 36.84
N PHE A 361 -25.52 -0.72 37.03
CA PHE A 361 -24.80 -1.60 37.96
C PHE A 361 -23.46 -2.06 37.37
N GLY A 362 -22.36 -1.79 38.10
CA GLY A 362 -21.02 -2.28 37.79
C GLY A 362 -20.94 -3.80 37.90
N CYS A 363 -20.69 -4.48 36.78
CA CYS A 363 -20.45 -5.92 36.72
C CYS A 363 -19.08 -6.15 36.08
N GLU A 364 -18.14 -6.69 36.86
CA GLU A 364 -16.77 -6.94 36.39
C GLU A 364 -16.27 -8.29 36.93
N GLN A 365 -15.62 -9.08 36.09
CA GLN A 365 -14.87 -10.27 36.48
C GLN A 365 -13.41 -10.13 36.07
N VAL A 366 -12.48 -10.29 37.01
CA VAL A 366 -11.04 -10.20 36.78
C VAL A 366 -10.43 -11.61 36.86
N PHE A 367 -9.69 -11.98 35.84
CA PHE A 367 -8.98 -13.24 35.69
C PHE A 367 -7.48 -12.96 35.79
N LYS A 368 -6.80 -13.58 36.74
CA LYS A 368 -5.35 -13.50 36.93
C LYS A 368 -4.78 -14.89 36.80
N GLY A 369 -3.91 -15.08 35.81
CA GLY A 369 -3.38 -16.39 35.49
C GLY A 369 -2.00 -16.33 34.86
N ARG A 370 -1.58 -17.46 34.32
CA ARG A 370 -0.33 -17.61 33.58
C ARG A 370 -0.59 -18.38 32.29
N LEU A 371 0.23 -18.10 31.28
CA LEU A 371 0.23 -18.87 30.04
C LEU A 371 0.63 -20.33 30.30
N LYS A 372 -0.14 -21.26 29.74
CA LYS A 372 0.16 -22.70 29.78
C LYS A 372 -0.23 -23.32 28.46
N ASN A 373 0.75 -23.90 27.75
CA ASN A 373 0.61 -24.39 26.38
C ASN A 373 0.06 -23.28 25.45
N ASP A 374 -1.08 -23.53 24.82
CA ASP A 374 -1.84 -22.63 23.94
C ASP A 374 -2.99 -21.89 24.68
N GLY A 375 -2.99 -21.96 26.02
CA GLY A 375 -4.05 -21.44 26.87
C GLY A 375 -3.57 -20.61 28.07
N VAL A 376 -4.51 -20.32 28.97
CA VAL A 376 -4.33 -19.55 30.21
C VAL A 376 -5.04 -20.26 31.35
N GLU A 377 -4.38 -20.41 32.50
CA GLU A 377 -5.01 -20.91 33.72
C GLU A 377 -4.69 -20.01 34.92
N GLY A 378 -5.59 -19.97 35.90
CA GLY A 378 -5.39 -19.18 37.10
C GLY A 378 -6.65 -19.02 37.95
N GLU A 379 -6.74 -17.87 38.60
CA GLU A 379 -7.83 -17.52 39.50
C GLU A 379 -8.68 -16.38 38.92
N TRP A 380 -9.97 -16.39 39.21
CA TRP A 380 -10.89 -15.31 38.84
C TRP A 380 -11.65 -14.81 40.07
N SER A 381 -11.99 -13.53 40.06
CA SER A 381 -12.77 -12.89 41.12
C SER A 381 -13.63 -11.74 40.57
N GLY A 382 -14.70 -11.37 41.27
CA GLY A 382 -15.56 -10.24 40.90
C GLY A 382 -17.04 -10.55 41.06
N THR A 383 -17.87 -9.97 40.19
CA THR A 383 -19.32 -10.16 40.23
C THR A 383 -19.68 -11.63 40.05
N GLY A 384 -20.42 -12.19 41.01
CA GLY A 384 -20.74 -13.62 41.06
C GLY A 384 -19.77 -14.47 41.87
N GLY A 385 -18.72 -13.91 42.47
CA GLY A 385 -17.83 -14.61 43.42
C GLY A 385 -16.40 -14.73 42.92
N GLY A 386 -15.83 -15.93 43.04
CA GLY A 386 -14.48 -16.21 42.57
C GLY A 386 -14.13 -17.69 42.63
N GLY A 387 -13.04 -18.05 41.97
CA GLY A 387 -12.50 -19.40 41.95
C GLY A 387 -11.38 -19.58 40.95
N VAL A 388 -11.28 -20.76 40.36
CA VAL A 388 -10.22 -21.09 39.39
C VAL A 388 -10.79 -21.16 37.98
N PHE A 389 -9.95 -20.89 36.98
CA PHE A 389 -10.32 -21.01 35.58
C PHE A 389 -9.20 -21.67 34.77
N THR A 390 -9.59 -22.35 33.71
CA THR A 390 -8.72 -22.85 32.65
C THR A 390 -9.33 -22.47 31.31
N ALA A 391 -8.53 -21.93 30.39
CA ALA A 391 -8.93 -21.61 29.03
C ALA A 391 -7.88 -22.13 28.05
N ASP A 392 -8.26 -23.01 27.12
CA ASP A 392 -7.37 -23.57 26.10
C ASP A 392 -8.06 -23.61 24.73
N SER A 393 -7.31 -23.88 23.66
CA SER A 393 -7.88 -23.88 22.31
C SER A 393 -8.89 -25.00 22.05
N ASP A 394 -8.97 -26.03 22.90
CA ASP A 394 -9.85 -27.21 22.74
C ASP A 394 -9.83 -27.81 21.30
N GLY A 395 -8.67 -27.72 20.64
CA GLY A 395 -8.43 -28.19 19.27
C GLY A 395 -8.96 -27.28 18.15
N TYR A 396 -9.43 -26.07 18.47
CA TYR A 396 -9.80 -25.07 17.47
C TYR A 396 -8.56 -24.51 16.78
N ARG A 397 -8.63 -24.43 15.45
CA ARG A 397 -7.60 -23.81 14.62
C ARG A 397 -8.23 -22.97 13.52
N ARG A 398 -7.48 -21.98 13.05
CA ARG A 398 -7.86 -21.15 11.91
C ARG A 398 -7.94 -22.02 10.65
N VAL A 399 -9.07 -21.98 9.96
CA VAL A 399 -9.29 -22.60 8.66
C VAL A 399 -9.89 -21.58 7.70
N GLU A 400 -9.65 -21.77 6.40
CA GLU A 400 -10.26 -20.96 5.35
C GLU A 400 -11.28 -21.78 4.57
N ARG A 401 -12.45 -21.19 4.32
CA ARG A 401 -13.53 -21.79 3.54
C ARG A 401 -13.83 -20.88 2.35
N LYS A 402 -13.77 -21.44 1.15
CA LYS A 402 -14.11 -20.76 -0.10
C LYS A 402 -15.59 -20.96 -0.40
N ILE A 403 -16.34 -19.87 -0.57
CA ILE A 403 -17.76 -19.88 -0.92
C ILE A 403 -17.92 -19.16 -2.25
N PHE A 404 -18.16 -19.90 -3.33
CA PHE A 404 -18.42 -19.28 -4.64
C PHE A 404 -19.70 -18.44 -4.59
N LEU A 405 -19.66 -17.27 -5.20
CA LEU A 405 -20.83 -16.43 -5.36
C LEU A 405 -21.63 -16.91 -6.57
N THR A 406 -22.85 -17.36 -6.28
CA THR A 406 -23.85 -17.88 -7.22
C THR A 406 -25.21 -17.43 -6.72
N ASP A 407 -26.26 -17.56 -7.53
CA ASP A 407 -27.64 -17.28 -7.10
C ASP A 407 -28.07 -18.00 -5.81
N LYS A 408 -27.41 -19.11 -5.42
CA LYS A 408 -27.68 -19.83 -4.17
C LYS A 408 -27.00 -19.22 -2.94
N THR A 409 -25.92 -18.48 -3.11
CA THR A 409 -25.06 -17.99 -2.01
C THR A 409 -25.09 -16.47 -1.87
N ALA A 410 -25.19 -15.71 -2.97
CA ALA A 410 -25.39 -14.26 -2.95
C ALA A 410 -25.92 -13.77 -4.29
N GLN A 411 -26.69 -12.69 -4.27
CA GLN A 411 -26.93 -11.91 -5.48
C GLN A 411 -25.77 -10.92 -5.65
N ILE A 412 -25.07 -10.98 -6.78
CA ILE A 412 -24.00 -10.05 -7.14
C ILE A 412 -24.29 -9.43 -8.51
N LYS A 413 -24.39 -8.10 -8.58
CA LYS A 413 -24.75 -7.38 -9.81
C LYS A 413 -24.08 -6.01 -9.86
N THR A 414 -23.90 -5.44 -11.04
CA THR A 414 -23.54 -4.01 -11.17
C THR A 414 -24.78 -3.15 -11.14
N PHE A 415 -24.74 -2.04 -10.39
CA PHE A 415 -25.72 -0.97 -10.40
C PHE A 415 -25.09 0.35 -10.85
N ALA A 416 -25.86 1.15 -11.60
CA ALA A 416 -25.57 2.56 -11.78
C ALA A 416 -26.04 3.35 -10.53
N VAL A 417 -25.23 4.31 -10.10
CA VAL A 417 -25.48 5.18 -8.95
C VAL A 417 -25.41 6.64 -9.40
N ASP A 418 -26.41 7.42 -9.02
CA ASP A 418 -26.44 8.87 -9.29
C ASP A 418 -25.61 9.68 -8.29
N PHE A 419 -25.49 10.99 -8.53
CA PHE A 419 -24.74 11.91 -7.67
C PHE A 419 -25.25 12.00 -6.22
N ASN A 420 -26.51 11.64 -5.98
CA ASN A 420 -27.11 11.63 -4.65
C ASN A 420 -26.92 10.27 -3.94
N GLY A 421 -26.18 9.35 -4.56
CA GLY A 421 -25.95 8.01 -4.04
C GLY A 421 -27.14 7.06 -4.21
N MET A 422 -28.14 7.39 -5.05
CA MET A 422 -29.29 6.51 -5.30
C MET A 422 -28.94 5.38 -6.26
N LEU A 423 -29.27 4.14 -5.89
CA LEU A 423 -29.12 2.97 -6.77
C LEU A 423 -30.23 3.00 -7.85
N LEU A 424 -29.85 3.07 -9.12
CA LEU A 424 -30.78 3.30 -10.24
C LEU A 424 -31.25 2.01 -10.93
N LYS A 425 -30.35 1.38 -11.68
CA LYS A 425 -30.63 0.20 -12.53
C LYS A 425 -29.47 -0.76 -12.47
N SER A 426 -29.78 -2.06 -12.42
CA SER A 426 -28.78 -3.12 -12.53
C SER A 426 -28.50 -3.48 -13.98
N ALA A 427 -27.23 -3.68 -14.32
CA ALA A 427 -26.85 -4.37 -15.54
C ALA A 427 -26.82 -5.88 -15.27
N ASP A 428 -27.39 -6.68 -16.17
CA ASP A 428 -27.25 -8.12 -16.12
C ASP A 428 -25.93 -8.55 -16.79
N ASN A 429 -25.22 -9.50 -16.17
CA ASN A 429 -24.01 -10.17 -16.67
C ASN A 429 -22.69 -9.36 -16.78
N LEU A 430 -22.63 -8.13 -16.25
CA LEU A 430 -21.37 -7.39 -16.11
C LEU A 430 -21.10 -7.10 -14.63
N LEU A 431 -19.88 -7.37 -14.16
CA LEU A 431 -19.38 -6.90 -12.87
C LEU A 431 -18.30 -5.85 -13.12
N ASN A 432 -18.58 -4.59 -12.82
CA ASN A 432 -17.59 -3.53 -12.97
C ASN A 432 -17.72 -2.44 -11.91
N ILE A 433 -16.60 -1.79 -11.65
CA ILE A 433 -16.51 -0.59 -10.84
C ILE A 433 -16.06 0.53 -11.76
N GLY A 434 -16.88 1.57 -11.90
CA GLY A 434 -16.60 2.72 -12.75
C GLY A 434 -16.94 4.03 -12.06
N ALA A 435 -16.10 5.03 -12.24
CA ALA A 435 -16.33 6.38 -11.75
C ALA A 435 -16.27 7.38 -12.90
N GLY A 436 -17.39 8.06 -13.13
CA GLY A 436 -17.67 8.88 -14.31
C GLY A 436 -18.21 10.26 -13.95
N MET A 437 -18.32 11.12 -14.98
CA MET A 437 -18.82 12.48 -14.81
C MET A 437 -20.32 12.53 -14.50
N ASP A 438 -21.11 11.59 -15.05
CA ASP A 438 -22.59 11.60 -14.99
C ASP A 438 -23.21 10.44 -14.20
N SER A 439 -22.48 9.35 -13.96
CA SER A 439 -22.92 8.21 -13.15
C SER A 439 -21.75 7.30 -12.79
N ASN A 440 -21.85 6.63 -11.64
CA ASN A 440 -20.88 5.63 -11.19
C ASN A 440 -21.46 4.22 -11.36
N ALA A 441 -20.63 3.27 -11.80
CA ALA A 441 -20.95 1.85 -11.80
C ALA A 441 -20.36 1.22 -10.53
N MET A 442 -21.19 0.50 -9.78
CA MET A 442 -20.78 -0.11 -8.50
C MET A 442 -21.30 -1.55 -8.41
N ILE A 443 -20.56 -2.43 -7.73
CA ILE A 443 -20.95 -3.82 -7.51
C ILE A 443 -21.81 -3.90 -6.24
N PHE A 444 -23.07 -4.25 -6.40
CA PHE A 444 -23.99 -4.57 -5.32
C PHE A 444 -23.86 -6.05 -4.96
N VAL A 445 -23.79 -6.34 -3.66
CA VAL A 445 -23.73 -7.71 -3.12
C VAL A 445 -24.80 -7.87 -2.03
N LYS A 446 -25.72 -8.81 -2.24
CA LYS A 446 -26.70 -9.25 -1.26
C LYS A 446 -26.45 -10.72 -0.88
N PRO A 447 -25.75 -10.98 0.23
CA PRO A 447 -25.43 -12.33 0.67
C PRO A 447 -26.68 -13.07 1.19
N LYS A 448 -26.81 -14.36 0.87
CA LYS A 448 -27.80 -15.25 1.49
C LYS A 448 -27.21 -15.83 2.76
N ARG A 449 -27.45 -15.19 3.91
CA ARG A 449 -26.80 -15.52 5.20
C ARG A 449 -26.86 -16.99 5.58
N GLU A 450 -28.02 -17.63 5.39
CA GLU A 450 -28.20 -19.07 5.65
C GLU A 450 -27.24 -19.95 4.84
N ALA A 451 -26.96 -19.56 3.59
CA ALA A 451 -26.03 -20.28 2.71
C ALA A 451 -24.56 -20.04 3.08
N LEU A 452 -24.23 -18.89 3.72
CA LEU A 452 -22.88 -18.62 4.20
C LEU A 452 -22.57 -19.38 5.50
N ASN A 453 -23.59 -19.63 6.33
CA ASN A 453 -23.50 -20.34 7.61
C ASN A 453 -22.35 -19.80 8.50
N LEU A 454 -22.29 -18.48 8.65
CA LEU A 454 -21.28 -17.81 9.47
C LEU A 454 -21.65 -17.94 10.95
N ASP A 455 -20.75 -18.49 11.75
CA ASP A 455 -20.88 -18.51 13.20
C ASP A 455 -20.18 -17.25 13.76
N PRO A 456 -20.91 -16.29 14.35
CA PRO A 456 -20.32 -15.06 14.86
C PRO A 456 -19.33 -15.30 16.02
N MET A 457 -19.35 -16.47 16.65
CA MET A 457 -18.38 -16.84 17.68
C MET A 457 -17.07 -17.35 17.09
N LYS A 458 -17.08 -17.87 15.84
CA LYS A 458 -15.94 -18.55 15.23
C LYS A 458 -15.38 -17.84 14.00
N THR A 459 -16.16 -16.99 13.36
CA THR A 459 -15.76 -16.24 12.16
C THR A 459 -14.70 -15.20 12.55
N ILE A 460 -13.54 -15.25 11.91
CA ILE A 460 -12.43 -14.32 12.11
C ILE A 460 -12.50 -13.19 11.09
N SER A 461 -12.64 -13.54 9.81
CA SER A 461 -12.78 -12.55 8.73
C SER A 461 -13.52 -13.14 7.53
N ALA A 462 -14.06 -12.26 6.71
CA ALA A 462 -14.63 -12.61 5.42
C ALA A 462 -14.12 -11.62 4.36
N LYS A 463 -13.52 -12.13 3.29
CA LYS A 463 -13.02 -11.32 2.18
C LYS A 463 -13.75 -11.66 0.91
N LEU A 464 -14.33 -10.66 0.25
CA LEU A 464 -14.78 -10.81 -1.12
C LEU A 464 -13.56 -10.85 -2.04
N VAL A 465 -13.49 -11.87 -2.88
CA VAL A 465 -12.45 -12.01 -3.88
C VAL A 465 -13.05 -11.87 -5.26
N LEU A 466 -12.62 -10.83 -5.97
CA LEU A 466 -12.99 -10.55 -7.35
C LEU A 466 -11.77 -10.74 -8.23
N THR A 467 -11.94 -11.41 -9.38
CA THR A 467 -10.85 -11.56 -10.35
C THR A 467 -10.97 -10.48 -11.40
N HIS A 468 -9.96 -9.62 -11.44
CA HIS A 468 -9.87 -8.51 -12.38
C HIS A 468 -9.35 -9.01 -13.73
N LEU A 469 -9.91 -8.49 -14.82
CA LEU A 469 -9.57 -8.91 -16.18
C LEU A 469 -8.81 -7.78 -16.91
N PRO A 470 -7.76 -8.10 -17.70
CA PRO A 470 -6.92 -7.13 -18.41
C PRO A 470 -7.69 -6.30 -19.44
N ASP A 471 -8.72 -6.88 -20.04
CA ASP A 471 -9.54 -6.24 -21.07
C ASP A 471 -10.62 -5.34 -20.43
N ASN A 472 -10.74 -4.09 -20.91
CA ASN A 472 -11.64 -3.03 -20.43
C ASN A 472 -11.27 -2.40 -19.08
N GLN A 473 -10.06 -1.86 -18.99
CA GLN A 473 -9.59 -1.06 -17.87
C GLN A 473 -9.22 0.35 -18.29
N THR A 474 -9.66 1.34 -17.53
CA THR A 474 -9.21 2.72 -17.69
C THR A 474 -9.01 3.35 -16.32
N GLY A 475 -8.02 4.24 -16.21
CA GLY A 475 -7.79 5.04 -15.01
C GLY A 475 -7.34 4.27 -13.77
N THR A 476 -7.23 5.01 -12.69
CA THR A 476 -6.94 4.53 -11.34
C THR A 476 -8.14 4.90 -10.46
N LEU A 477 -8.63 3.95 -9.64
CA LEU A 477 -9.82 4.15 -8.80
C LEU A 477 -9.54 3.78 -7.34
N SER A 478 -9.90 4.67 -6.42
CA SER A 478 -9.99 4.33 -5.01
C SER A 478 -11.31 3.64 -4.75
N VAL A 479 -11.26 2.39 -4.27
CA VAL A 479 -12.44 1.57 -4.02
C VAL A 479 -12.85 1.67 -2.56
N PHE A 480 -14.16 1.82 -2.36
CA PHE A 480 -14.80 1.89 -1.06
C PHE A 480 -15.91 0.85 -0.98
N THR A 481 -16.13 0.31 0.22
CA THR A 481 -17.34 -0.40 0.58
C THR A 481 -18.35 0.58 1.16
N TYR A 482 -19.62 0.41 0.83
CA TYR A 482 -20.73 1.26 1.28
C TYR A 482 -21.84 0.39 1.85
N GLY A 483 -22.37 0.82 3.00
CA GLY A 483 -23.64 0.32 3.49
C GLY A 483 -24.81 0.82 2.65
N ILE A 484 -25.99 0.25 2.84
CA ILE A 484 -27.21 0.64 2.12
C ILE A 484 -28.27 1.13 3.10
N ARG A 485 -28.83 2.30 2.81
CA ARG A 485 -29.96 2.88 3.53
C ARG A 485 -31.20 2.91 2.63
N HIS A 486 -32.34 2.50 3.18
CA HIS A 486 -33.61 2.55 2.48
C HIS A 486 -34.44 3.77 2.90
N GLU A 487 -34.98 4.49 1.90
CA GLU A 487 -36.00 5.51 2.09
C GLU A 487 -37.21 5.15 1.21
N GLY A 488 -38.24 4.55 1.83
CA GLY A 488 -39.37 3.98 1.11
C GLY A 488 -38.94 2.80 0.23
N THR A 489 -39.22 2.87 -1.08
CA THR A 489 -38.84 1.83 -2.06
C THR A 489 -37.47 2.04 -2.69
N LYS A 490 -36.77 3.14 -2.34
CA LYS A 490 -35.48 3.51 -2.92
C LYS A 490 -34.32 3.13 -1.98
N ALA A 491 -33.19 2.79 -2.57
CA ALA A 491 -31.96 2.44 -1.86
C ALA A 491 -30.87 3.49 -2.17
N PHE A 492 -30.17 3.91 -1.13
CA PHE A 492 -29.11 4.92 -1.18
C PHE A 492 -27.84 4.39 -0.53
N LEU A 493 -26.69 4.85 -1.03
CA LEU A 493 -25.40 4.63 -0.36
C LEU A 493 -25.41 5.29 1.03
N ASN A 494 -24.81 4.59 1.99
CA ASN A 494 -24.60 5.06 3.36
C ASN A 494 -23.10 5.22 3.64
N ASN A 495 -22.72 5.20 4.91
CA ASN A 495 -21.33 5.17 5.39
C ASN A 495 -20.40 4.37 4.48
N SER A 496 -19.28 4.99 4.13
CA SER A 496 -18.26 4.42 3.27
C SER A 496 -17.00 4.06 4.06
N ARG A 497 -16.34 2.98 3.68
CA ARG A 497 -15.02 2.60 4.20
C ARG A 497 -14.09 2.34 3.03
N TYR A 498 -12.88 2.91 3.10
CA TYR A 498 -11.84 2.63 2.11
C TYR A 498 -11.51 1.13 2.14
N ALA A 499 -11.47 0.52 0.95
CA ALA A 499 -11.16 -0.88 0.78
C ALA A 499 -9.76 -1.07 0.19
N VAL A 500 -9.52 -0.50 -0.99
CA VAL A 500 -8.32 -0.79 -1.80
C VAL A 500 -8.20 0.18 -2.97
N GLN A 501 -7.03 0.25 -3.60
CA GLN A 501 -6.81 0.96 -4.85
C GLN A 501 -6.82 0.00 -6.05
N LEU A 502 -7.48 0.39 -7.14
CA LEU A 502 -7.40 -0.28 -8.43
C LEU A 502 -6.47 0.47 -9.36
N TYR A 503 -5.58 -0.27 -9.99
CA TYR A 503 -4.66 0.22 -11.01
C TYR A 503 -4.90 -0.51 -12.32
N LYS A 504 -4.50 0.11 -13.43
CA LYS A 504 -4.41 -0.59 -14.69
C LYS A 504 -3.32 -1.66 -14.61
N ASN A 505 -3.64 -2.89 -15.00
CA ASN A 505 -2.69 -4.00 -15.06
C ASN A 505 -2.93 -4.83 -16.33
N GLU A 506 -1.84 -5.19 -16.99
CA GLU A 506 -1.84 -6.02 -18.20
C GLU A 506 -2.06 -7.50 -17.87
N GLU A 507 -1.88 -7.90 -16.60
CA GLU A 507 -2.14 -9.26 -16.12
C GLU A 507 -3.42 -9.36 -15.26
N PRO A 508 -4.17 -10.48 -15.33
CA PRO A 508 -5.26 -10.75 -14.40
C PRO A 508 -4.76 -10.86 -12.96
N TYR A 509 -5.43 -10.20 -12.03
CA TYR A 509 -5.11 -10.30 -10.60
C TYR A 509 -6.37 -10.43 -9.75
N LYS A 510 -6.18 -10.85 -8.49
CA LYS A 510 -7.28 -10.97 -7.52
C LYS A 510 -7.32 -9.75 -6.62
N LEU A 511 -8.48 -9.14 -6.58
CA LEU A 511 -8.81 -8.10 -5.62
C LEU A 511 -9.40 -8.75 -4.37
N HIS A 512 -8.83 -8.45 -3.21
CA HIS A 512 -9.33 -8.91 -1.92
C HIS A 512 -9.93 -7.70 -1.17
N ILE A 513 -11.23 -7.73 -0.94
CA ILE A 513 -11.96 -6.69 -0.21
C ILE A 513 -12.43 -7.27 1.12
N ASP A 514 -12.06 -6.65 2.23
CA ASP A 514 -12.58 -7.04 3.54
C ASP A 514 -14.06 -6.64 3.66
N ILE A 515 -14.90 -7.63 3.92
CA ILE A 515 -16.35 -7.47 4.08
C ILE A 515 -16.81 -8.03 5.43
N THR A 516 -15.88 -8.24 6.38
CA THR A 516 -16.17 -8.88 7.67
C THR A 516 -17.28 -8.16 8.41
N ASP A 517 -17.13 -6.85 8.60
CA ASP A 517 -18.08 -6.02 9.34
C ASP A 517 -19.43 -5.92 8.61
N LEU A 518 -19.42 -5.87 7.27
CA LEU A 518 -20.65 -5.82 6.46
C LEU A 518 -21.49 -7.09 6.60
N LEU A 519 -20.85 -8.24 6.85
CA LEU A 519 -21.55 -9.51 7.06
C LEU A 519 -22.01 -9.71 8.51
N THR A 520 -21.35 -9.09 9.49
CA THR A 520 -21.61 -9.28 10.93
C THR A 520 -22.48 -8.20 11.55
N GLU A 521 -22.45 -6.96 11.07
CA GLU A 521 -23.15 -5.79 11.64
C GLU A 521 -24.61 -5.61 11.17
N THR A 522 -25.24 -6.68 10.66
CA THR A 522 -26.65 -6.75 10.26
C THR A 522 -27.05 -6.12 8.93
N GLU A 523 -26.13 -5.60 8.09
CA GLU A 523 -26.48 -5.11 6.75
C GLU A 523 -27.01 -6.23 5.83
N GLU A 524 -28.19 -6.02 5.23
CA GLU A 524 -28.83 -6.99 4.34
C GLU A 524 -28.09 -7.10 3.00
N ALA A 525 -27.48 -6.02 2.55
CA ALA A 525 -26.69 -5.90 1.33
C ALA A 525 -25.72 -4.73 1.44
N PHE A 526 -24.66 -4.77 0.64
CA PHE A 526 -23.63 -3.72 0.58
C PHE A 526 -23.23 -3.44 -0.86
N VAL A 527 -22.54 -2.31 -1.09
CA VAL A 527 -22.07 -1.88 -2.39
C VAL A 527 -20.55 -1.68 -2.36
N ILE A 528 -19.89 -1.98 -3.47
CA ILE A 528 -18.47 -1.73 -3.71
C ILE A 528 -18.36 -0.78 -4.90
N GLY A 529 -17.84 0.41 -4.66
CA GLY A 529 -17.79 1.49 -5.65
C GLY A 529 -16.45 2.18 -5.69
N GLY A 530 -16.16 2.85 -6.80
CA GLY A 530 -14.92 3.60 -7.02
C GLY A 530 -15.16 5.10 -6.96
N VAL A 531 -14.19 5.84 -6.43
CA VAL A 531 -14.08 7.29 -6.55
C VAL A 531 -12.88 7.57 -7.49
N PRO A 532 -13.02 8.48 -8.46
CA PRO A 532 -11.90 8.79 -9.35
C PRO A 532 -10.84 9.57 -8.58
N GLU A 533 -9.56 9.25 -8.82
CA GLU A 533 -8.47 10.14 -8.43
C GLU A 533 -8.52 11.43 -9.27
N ALA A 534 -8.09 12.55 -8.67
CA ALA A 534 -8.27 13.90 -9.22
C ALA A 534 -7.97 13.98 -10.74
N GLY A 535 -8.99 14.31 -11.54
CA GLY A 535 -8.87 14.51 -12.99
C GLY A 535 -8.91 13.25 -13.87
N SER A 536 -9.10 12.05 -13.30
CA SER A 536 -9.15 10.79 -14.05
C SER A 536 -10.57 10.20 -14.10
N TYR A 537 -10.93 9.55 -15.21
CA TYR A 537 -12.07 8.62 -15.27
C TYR A 537 -11.57 7.20 -15.16
N GLY A 538 -12.26 6.37 -14.40
CA GLY A 538 -11.85 4.97 -14.25
C GLY A 538 -12.98 3.99 -14.44
N ASN A 539 -12.67 2.84 -15.03
CA ASN A 539 -13.60 1.72 -15.18
C ASN A 539 -12.80 0.41 -15.16
N HIS A 540 -13.21 -0.52 -14.31
CA HIS A 540 -12.53 -1.79 -14.06
C HIS A 540 -13.55 -2.91 -14.08
N VAL A 541 -13.37 -3.88 -14.98
CA VAL A 541 -14.27 -5.02 -15.17
C VAL A 541 -13.72 -6.28 -14.47
N PHE A 542 -14.62 -7.04 -13.86
CA PHE A 542 -14.34 -8.26 -13.12
C PHE A 542 -15.08 -9.46 -13.71
N SER A 543 -14.51 -10.64 -13.45
CA SER A 543 -15.14 -11.92 -13.81
C SER A 543 -16.44 -12.14 -13.05
N THR A 544 -17.43 -12.69 -13.74
CA THR A 544 -18.75 -13.00 -13.19
C THR A 544 -18.87 -14.48 -12.79
N ASP A 545 -19.97 -14.84 -12.13
CA ASP A 545 -20.30 -16.22 -11.76
C ASP A 545 -20.55 -17.14 -12.98
N THR A 546 -20.95 -16.54 -14.11
CA THR A 546 -21.09 -17.20 -15.42
C THR A 546 -19.76 -17.46 -16.13
N SER A 547 -18.62 -17.02 -15.57
CA SER A 547 -17.30 -17.30 -16.15
C SER A 547 -17.10 -18.81 -16.37
N GLN A 548 -16.57 -19.17 -17.54
CA GLN A 548 -16.29 -20.57 -17.88
C GLN A 548 -15.24 -21.19 -16.95
N TYR A 549 -14.42 -20.37 -16.30
CA TYR A 549 -13.31 -20.79 -15.46
C TYR A 549 -13.60 -20.59 -13.96
N GLU A 550 -13.61 -21.68 -13.17
CA GLU A 550 -13.85 -21.61 -11.72
C GLU A 550 -12.80 -20.79 -10.95
N THR A 551 -11.59 -20.67 -11.48
CA THR A 551 -10.51 -19.88 -10.89
C THR A 551 -10.79 -18.38 -10.95
N LEU A 552 -11.60 -17.94 -11.92
CA LEU A 552 -11.96 -16.54 -12.16
C LEU A 552 -13.25 -16.13 -11.46
N LYS A 553 -14.16 -17.09 -11.19
CA LYS A 553 -15.45 -16.82 -10.56
C LYS A 553 -15.30 -16.08 -9.22
N PRO A 554 -16.17 -15.11 -8.91
CA PRO A 554 -16.15 -14.41 -7.65
C PRO A 554 -16.48 -15.35 -6.47
N TYR A 555 -15.85 -15.12 -5.33
CA TYR A 555 -16.07 -15.93 -4.12
C TYR A 555 -15.85 -15.12 -2.85
N ILE A 556 -16.43 -15.57 -1.74
CA ILE A 556 -16.09 -15.10 -0.40
C ILE A 556 -15.12 -16.11 0.21
N LEU A 557 -13.99 -15.60 0.70
CA LEU A 557 -13.04 -16.36 1.51
C LEU A 557 -13.36 -16.08 2.98
N VAL A 558 -13.95 -17.06 3.66
CA VAL A 558 -14.23 -16.99 5.09
C VAL A 558 -13.07 -17.61 5.85
N THR A 559 -12.52 -16.88 6.80
CA THR A 559 -11.59 -17.41 7.79
C THR A 559 -12.36 -17.66 9.09
N GLU A 560 -12.32 -18.87 9.62
CA GLU A 560 -13.04 -19.24 10.85
C GLU A 560 -12.22 -20.20 11.73
N TYR A 561 -12.55 -20.27 13.02
CA TYR A 561 -12.02 -21.30 13.92
C TYR A 561 -12.82 -22.59 13.79
N SER A 562 -12.14 -23.71 13.52
CA SER A 562 -12.76 -25.03 13.40
C SER A 562 -11.96 -26.10 14.12
N LYS A 563 -12.65 -27.13 14.64
CA LYS A 563 -12.04 -28.35 15.17
C LYS A 563 -11.74 -29.40 14.09
N SER A 564 -12.12 -29.12 12.84
CA SER A 564 -11.88 -30.05 11.72
C SER A 564 -10.39 -30.29 11.53
N LYS A 565 -10.01 -31.56 11.37
CA LYS A 565 -8.65 -32.00 10.96
C LYS A 565 -8.36 -31.75 9.47
N GLU A 566 -9.33 -31.25 8.71
CA GLU A 566 -9.09 -30.80 7.35
C GLU A 566 -8.33 -29.47 7.40
N GLU A 567 -7.02 -29.53 7.19
CA GLU A 567 -6.31 -28.35 6.71
C GLU A 567 -6.92 -28.07 5.35
N VAL A 568 -7.73 -27.01 5.23
CA VAL A 568 -7.90 -26.40 3.92
C VAL A 568 -6.57 -25.73 3.63
N LYS A 569 -5.63 -26.53 3.12
CA LYS A 569 -4.48 -26.01 2.40
C LYS A 569 -5.07 -25.13 1.31
N THR A 570 -4.75 -23.85 1.33
CA THR A 570 -4.82 -23.01 0.14
C THR A 570 -3.79 -23.58 -0.86
N GLU A 571 -4.11 -24.75 -1.44
CA GLU A 571 -3.38 -25.31 -2.56
C GLU A 571 -3.54 -24.31 -3.69
N ARG A 572 -2.45 -23.62 -4.05
CA ARG A 572 -2.28 -23.12 -5.42
C ARG A 572 -2.01 -24.37 -6.24
N PRO A 573 -3.03 -24.92 -6.92
CA PRO A 573 -2.98 -26.31 -7.31
C PRO A 573 -2.06 -26.50 -8.53
N PHE A 574 -1.77 -25.41 -9.27
CA PHE A 574 -0.80 -25.37 -10.35
C PHE A 574 -0.17 -23.97 -10.47
N VAL A 575 1.13 -23.90 -10.74
CA VAL A 575 1.89 -22.68 -11.05
C VAL A 575 2.72 -22.93 -12.32
N PHE A 576 2.64 -22.02 -13.28
CA PHE A 576 3.43 -22.05 -14.52
C PHE A 576 4.38 -20.85 -14.54
N PHE A 577 5.68 -21.09 -14.72
CA PHE A 577 6.68 -20.02 -14.82
C PHE A 577 6.95 -19.72 -16.30
N ASN A 578 6.59 -18.52 -16.78
CA ASN A 578 6.80 -18.07 -18.17
C ASN A 578 8.27 -17.70 -18.46
N CYS A 579 9.17 -18.64 -18.20
CA CYS A 579 10.60 -18.52 -18.43
C CYS A 579 11.09 -19.80 -19.10
N ALA A 580 10.91 -19.90 -20.43
CA ALA A 580 11.42 -21.02 -21.19
C ALA A 580 12.96 -21.07 -21.13
N LYS A 581 13.52 -22.23 -20.83
CA LYS A 581 14.95 -22.49 -20.86
C LYS A 581 15.25 -23.53 -21.92
N LYS A 582 16.38 -23.37 -22.61
CA LYS A 582 16.89 -24.40 -23.51
C LYS A 582 17.15 -25.70 -22.73
N SER A 583 16.77 -26.81 -23.33
CA SER A 583 16.90 -28.17 -22.81
C SER A 583 17.51 -29.09 -23.86
N GLU A 584 17.86 -30.31 -23.45
CA GLU A 584 18.26 -31.38 -24.35
C GLU A 584 17.10 -31.73 -25.30
N ASP A 585 17.43 -31.96 -26.57
CA ASP A 585 16.53 -32.46 -27.62
C ASP A 585 15.99 -33.85 -27.28
N ASN A 586 14.74 -33.90 -26.84
CA ASN A 586 14.00 -35.09 -26.45
C ASN A 586 12.57 -35.14 -27.03
N ILE A 587 12.10 -34.04 -27.64
CA ILE A 587 10.74 -33.90 -28.17
C ILE A 587 10.79 -33.71 -29.67
N GLY A 588 10.14 -34.60 -30.41
CA GLY A 588 10.12 -34.51 -31.87
C GLY A 588 8.94 -33.69 -32.41
N ASP A 589 9.02 -33.37 -33.70
CA ASP A 589 7.96 -32.72 -34.49
C ASP A 589 6.62 -33.48 -34.58
N ARG A 590 6.59 -34.75 -34.18
CA ARG A 590 5.39 -35.57 -34.15
C ARG A 590 4.93 -35.73 -32.69
N ASN A 591 3.70 -36.15 -32.49
CA ASN A 591 3.14 -36.39 -31.16
C ASN A 591 3.73 -37.64 -30.46
N ARG A 592 5.07 -37.76 -30.41
CA ARG A 592 5.83 -38.86 -29.82
C ARG A 592 7.19 -38.35 -29.32
N PRO A 593 7.73 -38.90 -28.22
CA PRO A 593 9.07 -38.57 -27.76
C PRO A 593 10.12 -39.02 -28.80
N GLY A 594 11.15 -38.20 -29.03
CA GLY A 594 12.18 -38.48 -30.02
C GLY A 594 13.02 -37.24 -30.31
N LYS A 595 14.22 -37.44 -30.85
CA LYS A 595 15.12 -36.34 -31.20
C LYS A 595 14.77 -35.81 -32.59
N ASP A 596 14.66 -34.49 -32.76
CA ASP A 596 14.46 -33.86 -34.07
C ASP A 596 15.66 -33.04 -34.57
N GLY A 597 16.72 -32.94 -33.76
CA GLY A 597 17.96 -32.27 -34.09
C GLY A 597 18.05 -30.83 -33.58
N GLU A 598 16.97 -30.28 -33.02
CA GLU A 598 16.93 -28.94 -32.44
C GLU A 598 16.75 -29.00 -30.91
N PRO A 599 17.34 -28.08 -30.12
CA PRO A 599 17.16 -28.08 -28.68
C PRO A 599 15.73 -27.72 -28.27
N ASP A 600 15.18 -28.46 -27.32
CA ASP A 600 13.86 -28.21 -26.74
C ASP A 600 13.82 -26.96 -25.85
N TYR A 601 12.62 -26.45 -25.61
CA TYR A 601 12.36 -25.34 -24.69
C TYR A 601 11.42 -25.77 -23.57
N CYS A 602 11.88 -25.63 -22.33
CA CYS A 602 11.16 -26.08 -21.13
C CYS A 602 10.76 -24.93 -20.22
N PHE A 603 9.49 -24.94 -19.80
CA PHE A 603 8.92 -24.09 -18.77
C PHE A 603 8.91 -24.82 -17.44
N ASP A 604 9.35 -24.16 -16.38
CA ASP A 604 9.23 -24.71 -15.03
C ASP A 604 7.74 -24.63 -14.61
N THR A 605 7.20 -25.69 -14.02
CA THR A 605 5.85 -25.70 -13.44
C THR A 605 5.84 -26.39 -12.08
N VAL A 606 4.87 -26.06 -11.23
CA VAL A 606 4.65 -26.69 -9.93
C VAL A 606 3.20 -27.16 -9.85
N PHE A 607 3.01 -28.46 -9.65
CA PHE A 607 1.70 -29.06 -9.39
C PHE A 607 1.57 -29.37 -7.90
N SER A 608 0.45 -28.97 -7.29
CA SER A 608 0.13 -29.23 -5.88
C SER A 608 -1.16 -30.05 -5.79
N TYR A 609 -1.07 -31.34 -6.16
CA TYR A 609 -2.21 -32.26 -6.25
C TYR A 609 -1.91 -33.62 -5.61
N PRO A 610 -1.58 -33.70 -4.30
CA PRO A 610 -1.17 -34.94 -3.66
C PRO A 610 -2.20 -36.06 -3.84
N GLY A 611 -1.73 -37.24 -4.26
CA GLY A 611 -2.55 -38.44 -4.48
C GLY A 611 -3.43 -38.43 -5.73
N LYS A 612 -3.37 -37.38 -6.57
CA LYS A 612 -4.06 -37.35 -7.87
C LYS A 612 -3.09 -37.60 -9.02
N SER A 613 -3.62 -37.93 -10.19
CA SER A 613 -2.84 -38.27 -11.38
C SER A 613 -3.01 -37.23 -12.50
N LEU A 614 -1.89 -36.73 -13.04
CA LEU A 614 -1.85 -36.00 -14.31
C LEU A 614 -2.02 -36.98 -15.46
N THR A 615 -3.04 -36.73 -16.28
CA THR A 615 -3.51 -37.62 -17.36
C THR A 615 -3.46 -36.98 -18.74
N GLY A 616 -3.15 -35.69 -18.80
CA GLY A 616 -2.98 -34.97 -20.06
C GLY A 616 -2.52 -33.54 -19.84
N PHE A 617 -1.91 -32.97 -20.87
CA PHE A 617 -1.52 -31.56 -20.93
C PHE A 617 -1.65 -31.05 -22.38
N GLU A 618 -2.16 -29.84 -22.55
CA GLU A 618 -2.15 -29.08 -23.80
C GLU A 618 -1.55 -27.70 -23.53
N LEU A 619 -0.76 -27.23 -24.47
CA LEU A 619 -0.12 -25.93 -24.44
C LEU A 619 -0.39 -25.24 -25.78
N GLU A 620 -0.87 -24.01 -25.75
CA GLU A 620 -1.04 -23.19 -26.94
C GLU A 620 -0.33 -21.86 -26.73
N ILE A 621 0.63 -21.57 -27.60
CA ILE A 621 1.48 -20.38 -27.58
C ILE A 621 1.11 -19.50 -28.76
N THR A 622 0.77 -18.24 -28.48
CA THR A 622 0.39 -17.24 -29.46
C THR A 622 1.40 -16.09 -29.42
N GLY A 623 2.40 -16.19 -30.29
CA GLY A 623 3.38 -15.12 -30.58
C GLY A 623 3.28 -14.67 -32.04
N ILE A 624 4.41 -14.67 -32.77
CA ILE A 624 4.44 -14.39 -34.23
C ILE A 624 3.56 -15.36 -35.02
N SER A 625 3.45 -16.61 -34.54
CA SER A 625 2.55 -17.62 -35.10
C SER A 625 1.91 -18.40 -33.95
N LYS A 626 0.67 -18.84 -34.16
CA LYS A 626 -0.06 -19.66 -33.21
C LYS A 626 0.44 -21.11 -33.29
N ARG A 627 0.89 -21.68 -32.17
CA ARG A 627 1.35 -23.07 -32.06
C ARG A 627 0.60 -23.79 -30.96
N LYS A 628 0.20 -25.03 -31.20
CA LYS A 628 -0.47 -25.89 -30.24
C LYS A 628 0.32 -27.19 -30.06
N TYR A 629 0.39 -27.66 -28.83
CA TYR A 629 1.08 -28.86 -28.39
C TYR A 629 0.17 -29.64 -27.45
N ASN A 630 0.25 -30.97 -27.41
CA ASN A 630 -0.45 -31.75 -26.39
C ASN A 630 0.18 -33.12 -26.10
N THR A 631 -0.41 -33.86 -25.17
CA THR A 631 -0.04 -35.24 -24.82
C THR A 631 -1.01 -36.30 -25.37
N ASN A 632 -1.90 -35.94 -26.31
CA ASN A 632 -2.90 -36.87 -26.85
C ASN A 632 -2.37 -37.54 -28.13
N PRO A 633 -1.98 -38.83 -28.10
CA PRO A 633 -1.27 -39.50 -29.20
C PRO A 633 -2.07 -39.62 -30.50
N LEU A 634 -3.39 -39.37 -30.46
CA LEU A 634 -4.27 -39.41 -31.62
C LEU A 634 -4.40 -38.05 -32.32
N ASP A 635 -3.84 -36.99 -31.73
CA ASP A 635 -3.92 -35.64 -32.26
C ASP A 635 -2.74 -35.32 -33.20
N ILE A 636 -2.97 -34.37 -34.11
CA ILE A 636 -2.01 -33.97 -35.15
C ILE A 636 -0.96 -32.96 -34.67
N TYR A 637 -1.12 -32.43 -33.46
CA TYR A 637 -0.23 -31.42 -32.90
C TYR A 637 1.07 -32.04 -32.34
N PRO A 638 2.19 -31.29 -32.33
CA PRO A 638 3.42 -31.75 -31.70
C PRO A 638 3.26 -32.07 -30.20
N LEU A 639 4.16 -32.88 -29.67
CA LEU A 639 4.11 -33.36 -28.29
C LEU A 639 4.41 -32.24 -27.26
N VAL A 640 3.69 -32.24 -26.14
CA VAL A 640 4.17 -31.63 -24.88
C VAL A 640 4.96 -32.67 -24.09
N GLY A 641 6.27 -32.46 -23.94
CA GLY A 641 7.11 -33.28 -23.09
C GLY A 641 7.01 -32.88 -21.63
N LEU A 642 6.86 -33.85 -20.73
CA LEU A 642 6.80 -33.62 -19.30
C LEU A 642 7.99 -34.29 -18.63
N ILE A 643 8.81 -33.52 -17.92
CA ILE A 643 10.05 -34.02 -17.30
C ILE A 643 10.01 -33.75 -15.79
N SER A 644 10.30 -34.78 -14.98
CA SER A 644 10.52 -34.60 -13.53
C SER A 644 11.76 -35.36 -13.10
N ASN A 645 12.63 -34.70 -12.32
CA ASN A 645 13.93 -35.26 -11.88
C ASN A 645 14.74 -35.85 -13.04
N ASN A 646 14.82 -35.13 -14.17
CA ASN A 646 15.50 -35.54 -15.41
C ASN A 646 14.98 -36.85 -16.03
N LYS A 647 13.74 -37.25 -15.72
CA LYS A 647 13.06 -38.39 -16.34
C LYS A 647 11.83 -37.93 -17.10
N PHE A 648 11.67 -38.43 -18.31
CA PHE A 648 10.48 -38.22 -19.13
C PHE A 648 9.28 -38.94 -18.49
N LEU A 649 8.17 -38.23 -18.32
CA LEU A 649 6.94 -38.74 -17.73
C LEU A 649 5.98 -39.28 -18.78
N ASN A 650 6.11 -38.85 -20.04
CA ASN A 650 5.29 -39.41 -21.09
C ASN A 650 5.75 -40.82 -21.47
N ASP A 651 4.82 -41.64 -21.94
CA ASP A 651 5.10 -42.93 -22.56
C ASP A 651 5.66 -42.80 -23.99
N ASN A 652 6.03 -43.91 -24.61
CA ASN A 652 6.56 -43.95 -25.98
C ASN A 652 5.55 -43.52 -27.07
N LYS A 653 4.27 -43.36 -26.71
CA LYS A 653 3.22 -42.85 -27.59
C LYS A 653 2.93 -41.37 -27.35
N GLY A 654 3.46 -40.76 -26.28
CA GLY A 654 3.22 -39.37 -25.89
C GLY A 654 2.21 -39.17 -24.75
N ASN A 655 1.54 -40.23 -24.28
CA ASN A 655 0.57 -40.14 -23.18
C ASN A 655 1.26 -39.85 -21.85
N VAL A 656 0.55 -39.26 -20.89
CA VAL A 656 1.02 -39.13 -19.51
C VAL A 656 0.05 -39.81 -18.54
N LEU A 657 0.60 -40.53 -17.58
CA LEU A 657 -0.12 -40.98 -16.38
C LEU A 657 0.83 -40.86 -15.19
N TYR A 658 0.78 -39.73 -14.50
CA TYR A 658 1.73 -39.41 -13.44
C TYR A 658 1.02 -39.09 -12.13
N THR A 659 1.26 -39.87 -11.08
CA THR A 659 0.66 -39.66 -9.76
C THR A 659 1.56 -38.81 -8.88
N PHE A 660 1.01 -37.72 -8.32
CA PHE A 660 1.74 -36.81 -7.45
C PHE A 660 1.86 -37.40 -6.04
N GLU A 661 3.05 -37.88 -5.68
CA GLU A 661 3.31 -38.49 -4.36
C GLU A 661 3.56 -37.44 -3.26
N LYS A 662 4.01 -36.25 -3.63
CA LYS A 662 4.35 -35.15 -2.71
C LYS A 662 3.27 -34.07 -2.71
N SER A 663 3.25 -33.25 -1.66
CA SER A 663 2.32 -32.11 -1.53
C SER A 663 2.48 -31.08 -2.65
N SER A 664 3.69 -30.91 -3.17
CA SER A 664 3.98 -30.13 -4.36
C SER A 664 5.12 -30.76 -5.14
N GLN A 665 5.07 -30.66 -6.46
CA GLN A 665 6.03 -31.31 -7.33
C GLN A 665 6.37 -30.42 -8.53
N LYS A 666 7.66 -30.23 -8.75
CA LYS A 666 8.18 -29.52 -9.92
C LYS A 666 8.18 -30.46 -11.13
N ILE A 667 7.58 -30.00 -12.21
CA ILE A 667 7.55 -30.67 -13.52
C ILE A 667 7.94 -29.63 -14.55
N GLN A 668 8.82 -29.99 -15.46
CA GLN A 668 9.15 -29.18 -16.62
C GLN A 668 8.20 -29.54 -17.76
N VAL A 669 7.56 -28.52 -18.32
CA VAL A 669 6.70 -28.63 -19.50
C VAL A 669 7.53 -28.16 -20.68
N CYS A 670 7.84 -29.06 -21.60
CA CYS A 670 8.78 -28.86 -22.67
C CYS A 670 8.08 -28.95 -24.03
N ILE A 671 8.54 -28.15 -24.98
CA ILE A 671 8.12 -28.16 -26.38
C ILE A 671 9.36 -28.27 -27.27
N ASN A 672 9.15 -28.72 -28.51
CA ASN A 672 10.26 -28.87 -29.44
C ASN A 672 10.81 -27.54 -29.96
N GLY A 673 12.05 -27.59 -30.48
CA GLY A 673 12.83 -26.42 -30.89
C GLY A 673 12.28 -25.64 -32.09
N THR A 674 11.24 -26.13 -32.78
CA THR A 674 10.63 -25.44 -33.93
C THR A 674 9.99 -24.09 -33.59
N TYR A 675 9.72 -23.86 -32.31
CA TYR A 675 9.27 -22.59 -31.79
C TYR A 675 10.14 -22.16 -30.61
N VAL A 676 10.73 -20.96 -30.70
CA VAL A 676 11.50 -20.35 -29.62
C VAL A 676 10.60 -19.40 -28.84
N PRO A 677 10.19 -19.74 -27.59
CA PRO A 677 9.32 -18.88 -26.80
C PRO A 677 9.97 -17.54 -26.48
N LYS A 678 9.20 -16.47 -26.59
CA LYS A 678 9.56 -15.12 -26.18
C LYS A 678 8.80 -14.73 -24.92
N LYS A 679 9.31 -13.69 -24.23
CA LYS A 679 8.74 -13.21 -22.97
C LYS A 679 7.33 -12.63 -23.14
N ASP A 680 7.02 -12.10 -24.32
CA ASP A 680 5.74 -11.49 -24.71
C ASP A 680 4.75 -12.48 -25.35
N ASP A 681 5.10 -13.76 -25.42
CA ASP A 681 4.21 -14.77 -25.98
C ASP A 681 3.05 -15.09 -25.05
N ARG A 682 1.84 -15.10 -25.61
CA ARG A 682 0.63 -15.44 -24.89
C ARG A 682 0.50 -16.96 -24.79
N ILE A 683 0.53 -17.51 -23.58
CA ILE A 683 0.49 -18.96 -23.35
C ILE A 683 -0.83 -19.35 -22.68
N SER A 684 -1.67 -20.09 -23.39
CA SER A 684 -2.79 -20.82 -22.76
C SER A 684 -2.40 -22.27 -22.51
N TYR A 685 -2.81 -22.82 -21.38
CA TYR A 685 -2.56 -24.22 -21.04
C TYR A 685 -3.83 -24.89 -20.54
N LYS A 686 -3.88 -26.20 -20.77
CA LYS A 686 -4.90 -27.12 -20.26
C LYS A 686 -4.22 -28.34 -19.69
N TYR A 687 -4.63 -28.82 -18.53
CA TYR A 687 -4.10 -30.04 -17.95
C TYR A 687 -5.20 -30.85 -17.29
N TYR A 688 -5.00 -32.16 -17.17
CA TYR A 688 -6.04 -33.08 -16.74
C TYR A 688 -5.63 -33.81 -15.46
N ILE A 689 -6.32 -33.54 -14.36
CA ILE A 689 -6.10 -34.23 -13.08
C ILE A 689 -7.23 -35.24 -12.85
N ASN A 690 -6.88 -36.52 -12.76
CA ASN A 690 -7.83 -37.63 -12.72
C ASN A 690 -8.86 -37.55 -13.87
N GLY A 691 -8.41 -37.18 -15.07
CA GLY A 691 -9.26 -36.98 -16.24
C GLY A 691 -10.12 -35.71 -16.24
N ARG A 692 -10.10 -34.89 -15.18
CA ARG A 692 -10.83 -33.61 -15.16
C ARG A 692 -9.97 -32.49 -15.73
N PRO A 693 -10.47 -31.70 -16.70
CA PRO A 693 -9.71 -30.60 -17.29
C PRO A 693 -9.62 -29.40 -16.34
N TYR A 694 -8.46 -28.77 -16.34
CA TYR A 694 -8.15 -27.51 -15.70
C TYR A 694 -7.40 -26.65 -16.71
N GLU A 695 -7.73 -25.37 -16.77
CA GLU A 695 -7.20 -24.47 -17.79
C GLU A 695 -6.68 -23.18 -17.14
N GLY A 696 -5.74 -22.54 -17.80
CA GLY A 696 -5.21 -21.25 -17.38
C GLY A 696 -4.43 -20.57 -18.48
N PHE A 697 -3.96 -19.37 -18.18
CA PHE A 697 -3.30 -18.49 -19.12
C PHE A 697 -2.14 -17.77 -18.44
N VAL A 698 -1.07 -17.53 -19.20
CA VAL A 698 0.09 -16.74 -18.80
C VAL A 698 0.42 -15.78 -19.93
N GLN A 699 0.58 -14.51 -19.58
CA GLN A 699 1.06 -13.47 -20.50
C GLN A 699 2.48 -13.08 -20.12
#